data_AF-A0A4W3J8T8-F1
#
_entry.id   AF-A0A4W3J8T8-F1
#
_cell.length_a   1.000
_cell.length_b   1.000
_cell.length_c   1.000
_cell.angle_alpha   90.00
_cell.angle_beta   90.00
_cell.angle_gamma   90.00
#
_symmetry.space_group_name_H-M   'P 1'
#
loop_
_entity.id
_entity.type
_entity.pdbx_description
1 polymer ?
#
loop_
_entity_poly.entity_id
_entity_poly.type
_entity_poly.pdbx_seq_one_letter_code
_entity_poly.pdbx_strand_id
1 'polypeptide(L)'
;MMVNTSGRYAGQKAHLLLPKLKENDTHCINFHYSLSAKEGVKPGTLNVYVKVNEGLLGNPIWNVSGLVTTGWAELAISTFWPSLYQVVFEAVTSGQPGYVAISEVKIQRHPCIKTPHFLRLQNVEVNAGQNATFHCTANGQTSPNDKLWLQGRKGKDTPIKETKVSNSRRFIATFNVAQTVRSDADHYRCVTHSITGSGVSNYAELVVKDPPTPIAPPQLNSVGATYLWVQLNANSISGDGPIVQRDINYRSTTGSWTDIQPVDNHQYKIGHLDPDTEYEIRVLLTRPGEGGRGAPGPPLITKTKCGVPGAVPMDSVQGRTFAEKIYLQWKEPTETFGIITLYEVHYKGVGSFDPKIDLSNQSGRVFKLGNETHHLFVGLYPGTTYSFTIRASTVKGCGVPIITQFTTKISAPSMPAYDYDTPLNQTDSTVTILLKPAQSRGAPVSAYQVIVEEERQRRFKKMSDATCYQVPITYQNASSGNFPHYFAAEFPPSALQESHPFTVGDNKTYRGYWNAPLLPHKSYSIYFQAVSRANGETKIDCVRVATKGGATRKPNTEEPEKQTDHTVKIAGVIAGILLFVIIFLGVVLLMKKRKLAKKRKETLSSTRQEMTVMVNSMDKSYTEQGTNCDEAFSFVDTHNLNGRGLNHSLMQPQREAVDVPYQTGQLHPAIRVADLLQHITQMKCSEGYGFKEEYESFYEGQSAPWECAKKDENRVKNRYGNIIAYDHSRVRLQALDGDPNSEYINANYVDGYHRPNYYIATQGAMQETVYDFWRMVWQENTASIIMVTNLVEVGRVKCCKYWPDDTEIYRDIKVTLIETELLAEYVIRTFAVEKRGAHEIREIRQFHFTSWPDHGVPYHATGLLGFVRRVKSKNPAGAGSIVVHCSAGAGRTGCFMVIDIMLDMAEREGVVDIYNCVRELRSRRVNMVQTEEQYVFIHDAILEACLCGDTTIPDSQLRSAYYEMNKLEPQTNSSQMKEEYRTLNMVTPTLRVEDCSIALLPRNHEKNRCMDILPPDRCLPFLITIDGESSNYINAALMDSYKQPSAFIVTQHPLPNTVKDFWRLVLDYHCTSVVMLNDVDPAQLCPQYWPENGVHRHGPLQVEFVSADLEEDIISRIFRIYNASRPQDGYRMVQQFQFLGWPTYRDTPMSKRSFLKLIRQVEKWQEEYDGGEGRTVVHCLNGGGRSGAFCAISIICEMLRHQRAVDVFHAVKTLRNNKPNMVDLLEQYKFCYEVAIECFNLG
;
A
#
# COMPACT_ATOMS: atom_id res chain seq x y z
N MET A 1 64.07 -31.40 -6.90
CA MET A 1 63.65 -32.66 -6.24
C MET A 1 63.93 -33.82 -7.17
N MET A 2 64.45 -34.95 -6.67
CA MET A 2 64.62 -36.18 -7.45
C MET A 2 64.21 -37.37 -6.57
N VAL A 3 63.43 -38.30 -7.14
CA VAL A 3 62.94 -39.51 -6.47
C VAL A 3 63.40 -40.71 -7.27
N ASN A 4 64.21 -41.56 -6.66
CA ASN A 4 64.57 -42.87 -7.20
C ASN A 4 63.45 -43.86 -6.87
N THR A 5 62.85 -44.44 -7.91
CA THR A 5 61.70 -45.36 -7.82
C THR A 5 62.14 -46.83 -7.74
N SER A 6 63.44 -47.09 -7.96
CA SER A 6 64.03 -48.42 -7.89
C SER A 6 63.99 -49.00 -6.47
N GLY A 7 63.43 -50.20 -6.32
CA GLY A 7 63.28 -50.86 -5.02
C GLY A 7 62.23 -50.22 -4.10
N ARG A 8 61.35 -49.36 -4.63
CA ARG A 8 60.20 -48.78 -3.91
C ARG A 8 58.94 -49.57 -4.22
N TYR A 9 57.97 -49.55 -3.30
CA TYR A 9 56.67 -50.18 -3.52
C TYR A 9 55.75 -49.25 -4.33
N ALA A 10 54.96 -49.81 -5.25
CA ALA A 10 53.99 -49.05 -6.02
C ALA A 10 53.05 -48.24 -5.11
N GLY A 11 52.82 -46.97 -5.45
CA GLY A 11 51.98 -46.06 -4.67
C GLY A 11 52.70 -45.28 -3.57
N GLN A 12 54.00 -45.52 -3.30
CA GLN A 12 54.76 -44.65 -2.39
C GLN A 12 54.87 -43.23 -2.97
N LYS A 13 54.65 -42.23 -2.10
CA LYS A 13 54.55 -40.80 -2.43
C LYS A 13 55.69 -40.00 -1.82
N ALA A 14 56.16 -38.98 -2.52
CA ALA A 14 57.05 -37.94 -1.99
C ALA A 14 56.55 -36.55 -2.42
N HIS A 15 56.59 -35.57 -1.52
CA HIS A 15 56.06 -34.22 -1.74
C HIS A 15 57.14 -33.14 -1.73
N LEU A 16 56.99 -32.13 -2.59
CA LEU A 16 57.69 -30.85 -2.52
C LEU A 16 56.64 -29.73 -2.44
N LEU A 17 56.73 -28.93 -1.38
CA LEU A 17 55.81 -27.84 -1.08
C LEU A 17 56.48 -26.50 -1.45
N LEU A 18 55.80 -25.65 -2.23
CA LEU A 18 56.23 -24.27 -2.42
C LEU A 18 55.82 -23.38 -1.24
N PRO A 19 56.42 -22.18 -1.09
CA PRO A 19 55.92 -21.14 -0.19
C PRO A 19 54.44 -20.81 -0.47
N LYS A 20 53.73 -20.33 0.57
CA LYS A 20 52.33 -19.91 0.45
C LYS A 20 52.25 -18.57 -0.28
N LEU A 21 51.45 -18.53 -1.35
CA LEU A 21 51.09 -17.35 -2.11
C LEU A 21 49.91 -16.66 -1.39
N LYS A 22 49.99 -15.33 -1.20
CA LYS A 22 49.05 -14.55 -0.37
C LYS A 22 48.46 -13.30 -1.04
N GLU A 23 48.93 -12.97 -2.24
CA GLU A 23 48.65 -11.69 -2.90
C GLU A 23 47.44 -11.81 -3.85
N ASN A 24 46.79 -10.68 -4.13
CA ASN A 24 45.77 -10.55 -5.18
C ASN A 24 46.49 -10.43 -6.54
N ASP A 25 46.93 -11.55 -7.10
CA ASP A 25 47.68 -11.59 -8.34
C ASP A 25 47.41 -12.89 -9.12
N THR A 26 47.91 -13.01 -10.34
CA THR A 26 47.95 -14.27 -11.06
C THR A 26 49.39 -14.74 -11.26
N HIS A 27 49.82 -15.62 -10.37
CA HIS A 27 51.19 -16.10 -10.36
C HIS A 27 51.42 -17.14 -11.46
N CYS A 28 52.48 -16.95 -12.24
CA CYS A 28 52.94 -17.92 -13.20
C CYS A 28 54.14 -18.72 -12.65
N ILE A 29 54.06 -20.06 -12.68
CA ILE A 29 55.13 -20.93 -12.19
C ILE A 29 55.61 -21.84 -13.31
N ASN A 30 56.86 -21.69 -13.72
CA ASN A 30 57.49 -22.53 -14.73
C ASN A 30 58.40 -23.55 -14.04
N PHE A 31 58.41 -24.80 -14.50
CA PHE A 31 59.30 -25.84 -13.98
C PHE A 31 59.70 -26.84 -15.06
N HIS A 32 60.89 -27.44 -14.90
CA HIS A 32 61.36 -28.53 -15.73
C HIS A 32 61.14 -29.87 -15.02
N TYR A 33 60.68 -30.87 -15.75
CA TYR A 33 60.45 -32.23 -15.23
C TYR A 33 61.15 -33.28 -16.09
N SER A 34 61.50 -34.42 -15.48
CA SER A 34 62.08 -35.56 -16.16
C SER A 34 61.66 -36.88 -15.49
N LEU A 35 61.05 -37.78 -16.26
CA LEU A 35 60.76 -39.16 -15.89
C LEU A 35 61.64 -40.05 -16.77
N SER A 36 62.42 -40.94 -16.17
CA SER A 36 63.35 -41.82 -16.90
C SER A 36 63.42 -43.21 -16.27
N ALA A 37 63.40 -44.24 -17.10
CA ALA A 37 63.46 -45.66 -16.73
C ALA A 37 64.20 -46.46 -17.81
N LYS A 38 64.44 -47.75 -17.55
CA LYS A 38 64.86 -48.70 -18.60
C LYS A 38 63.69 -48.98 -19.55
N GLU A 39 64.01 -49.37 -20.79
CA GLU A 39 63.04 -49.51 -21.88
C GLU A 39 61.78 -50.32 -21.51
N GLY A 40 60.62 -49.86 -21.98
CA GLY A 40 59.33 -50.52 -21.81
C GLY A 40 58.63 -50.28 -20.47
N VAL A 41 59.24 -49.58 -19.51
CA VAL A 41 58.69 -49.43 -18.15
C VAL A 41 58.45 -47.96 -17.75
N LYS A 42 57.39 -47.67 -16.99
CA LYS A 42 57.09 -46.33 -16.44
C LYS A 42 57.64 -46.22 -15.01
N PRO A 43 58.46 -45.23 -14.64
CA PRO A 43 59.03 -45.12 -13.28
C PRO A 43 58.00 -44.66 -12.23
N GLY A 44 56.99 -43.91 -12.66
CA GLY A 44 55.99 -43.33 -11.77
C GLY A 44 55.15 -42.26 -12.45
N THR A 45 54.46 -41.48 -11.62
CA THR A 45 53.64 -40.33 -12.02
C THR A 45 54.12 -39.11 -11.24
N LEU A 46 54.21 -37.95 -11.90
CA LEU A 46 54.33 -36.66 -11.24
C LEU A 46 52.97 -35.96 -11.30
N ASN A 47 52.42 -35.63 -10.13
CA ASN A 47 51.18 -34.88 -9.94
C ASN A 47 51.50 -33.49 -9.40
N VAL A 48 50.67 -32.50 -9.75
CA VAL A 48 50.71 -31.14 -9.16
C VAL A 48 49.32 -30.77 -8.65
N TYR A 49 49.30 -30.25 -7.42
CA TYR A 49 48.09 -29.80 -6.73
C TYR A 49 48.25 -28.34 -6.31
N VAL A 50 47.12 -27.63 -6.20
CA VAL A 50 47.04 -26.33 -5.55
C VAL A 50 46.12 -26.45 -4.34
N LYS A 51 46.73 -26.38 -3.16
CA LYS A 51 46.09 -26.40 -1.84
C LYS A 51 45.62 -24.97 -1.52
N VAL A 52 44.42 -24.82 -0.95
CA VAL A 52 43.87 -23.52 -0.53
C VAL A 52 43.47 -23.58 0.94
N ASN A 53 43.87 -22.59 1.74
CA ASN A 53 43.58 -22.47 3.19
C ASN A 53 43.85 -23.77 3.96
N GLU A 54 44.96 -24.44 3.65
CA GLU A 54 45.36 -25.74 4.20
C GLU A 54 44.37 -26.91 4.03
N GLY A 55 43.34 -26.77 3.20
CA GLY A 55 42.36 -27.82 2.89
C GLY A 55 42.91 -29.03 2.13
N LEU A 56 42.04 -29.98 1.81
CA LEU A 56 42.38 -31.20 1.05
C LEU A 56 43.02 -30.86 -0.31
N LEU A 57 43.92 -31.74 -0.80
CA LEU A 57 44.68 -31.54 -2.04
C LEU A 57 43.81 -31.56 -3.32
N GLY A 58 42.63 -32.22 -3.27
CA GLY A 58 41.74 -32.40 -4.42
C GLY A 58 42.33 -33.33 -5.49
N ASN A 59 41.75 -33.30 -6.69
CA ASN A 59 42.32 -33.98 -7.87
C ASN A 59 43.49 -33.12 -8.43
N PRO A 60 44.54 -33.72 -9.02
CA PRO A 60 45.67 -32.98 -9.54
C PRO A 60 45.24 -32.06 -10.69
N ILE A 61 45.78 -30.83 -10.73
CA ILE A 61 45.51 -29.87 -11.81
C ILE A 61 46.36 -30.16 -13.06
N TRP A 62 47.56 -30.72 -12.84
CA TRP A 62 48.49 -31.14 -13.88
C TRP A 62 49.12 -32.47 -13.47
N ASN A 63 49.32 -33.38 -14.41
CA ASN A 63 50.06 -34.61 -14.17
C ASN A 63 50.77 -35.14 -15.43
N VAL A 64 51.82 -35.92 -15.21
CA VAL A 64 52.50 -36.66 -16.27
C VAL A 64 52.86 -38.08 -15.79
N SER A 65 52.62 -39.06 -16.66
CA SER A 65 53.11 -40.43 -16.51
C SER A 65 53.51 -40.95 -17.89
N GLY A 66 54.70 -41.54 -18.01
CA GLY A 66 55.31 -41.92 -19.29
C GLY A 66 56.46 -42.90 -19.13
N LEU A 67 56.97 -43.42 -20.24
CA LEU A 67 58.12 -44.33 -20.26
C LEU A 67 59.42 -43.54 -20.01
N VAL A 68 59.70 -42.60 -20.91
CA VAL A 68 60.70 -41.55 -20.75
C VAL A 68 60.07 -40.25 -21.22
N THR A 69 59.94 -39.25 -20.35
CA THR A 69 59.37 -37.94 -20.70
C THR A 69 60.14 -36.84 -19.98
N THR A 70 60.64 -35.86 -20.74
CA THR A 70 61.31 -34.67 -20.21
C THR A 70 60.74 -33.44 -20.88
N GLY A 71 60.60 -32.34 -20.14
CA GLY A 71 60.00 -31.13 -20.69
C GLY A 71 59.79 -30.02 -19.68
N TRP A 72 59.23 -28.93 -20.18
CA TRP A 72 58.83 -27.76 -19.40
C TRP A 72 57.31 -27.71 -19.25
N ALA A 73 56.84 -27.28 -18.09
CA ALA A 73 55.43 -27.06 -17.81
C ALA A 73 55.21 -25.74 -17.07
N GLU A 74 54.13 -25.05 -17.43
CA GLU A 74 53.78 -23.72 -16.96
C GLU A 74 52.46 -23.78 -16.16
N LEU A 75 52.39 -23.18 -14.98
CA LEU A 75 51.19 -23.18 -14.12
C LEU A 75 50.69 -21.74 -13.94
N ALA A 76 49.44 -21.49 -14.33
CA ALA A 76 48.76 -20.22 -14.10
C ALA A 76 47.84 -20.34 -12.87
N ILE A 77 48.16 -19.63 -11.78
CA ILE A 77 47.44 -19.75 -10.51
C ILE A 77 46.88 -18.39 -10.12
N SER A 78 45.56 -18.23 -10.24
CA SER A 78 44.85 -17.00 -9.87
C SER A 78 44.59 -16.99 -8.37
N THR A 79 45.29 -16.12 -7.62
CA THR A 79 45.21 -16.04 -6.16
C THR A 79 44.44 -14.80 -5.72
N PHE A 80 43.62 -14.97 -4.68
CA PHE A 80 42.75 -13.92 -4.16
C PHE A 80 42.77 -13.91 -2.63
N TRP A 81 43.21 -12.80 -2.06
CA TRP A 81 43.18 -12.49 -0.63
C TRP A 81 41.72 -12.49 -0.11
N PRO A 82 41.45 -12.99 1.10
CA PRO A 82 42.39 -13.45 2.14
C PRO A 82 42.87 -14.91 2.00
N SER A 83 42.56 -15.62 0.90
CA SER A 83 42.91 -17.04 0.80
C SER A 83 44.41 -17.28 0.54
N LEU A 84 44.96 -18.28 1.23
CA LEU A 84 46.33 -18.75 1.13
C LEU A 84 46.42 -19.91 0.14
N TYR A 85 47.24 -19.77 -0.90
CA TYR A 85 47.42 -20.80 -1.94
C TYR A 85 48.80 -21.45 -1.81
N GLN A 86 48.90 -22.76 -1.97
CA GLN A 86 50.17 -23.49 -1.91
C GLN A 86 50.24 -24.56 -2.98
N VAL A 87 51.33 -24.57 -3.75
CA VAL A 87 51.57 -25.59 -4.78
C VAL A 87 52.29 -26.78 -4.16
N VAL A 88 51.82 -27.97 -4.49
CA VAL A 88 52.34 -29.25 -4.02
C VAL A 88 52.66 -30.13 -5.22
N PHE A 89 53.94 -30.44 -5.40
CA PHE A 89 54.38 -31.45 -6.35
C PHE A 89 54.43 -32.81 -5.64
N GLU A 90 53.80 -33.83 -6.19
CA GLU A 90 53.82 -35.20 -5.68
C GLU A 90 54.39 -36.16 -6.73
N ALA A 91 55.48 -36.84 -6.39
CA ALA A 91 55.95 -37.99 -7.15
C ALA A 91 55.37 -39.27 -6.55
N VAL A 92 54.66 -40.06 -7.37
CA VAL A 92 54.11 -41.37 -7.02
C VAL A 92 54.90 -42.44 -7.76
N THR A 93 55.49 -43.38 -7.02
CA THR A 93 56.28 -44.47 -7.61
C THR A 93 55.39 -45.57 -8.20
N SER A 94 55.79 -46.18 -9.31
CA SER A 94 55.07 -47.30 -9.96
C SER A 94 55.47 -48.69 -9.44
N GLY A 95 56.46 -48.76 -8.54
CA GLY A 95 57.13 -50.00 -8.16
C GLY A 95 58.26 -50.44 -9.08
N GLN A 96 58.55 -49.66 -10.13
CA GLN A 96 59.51 -50.04 -11.18
C GLN A 96 60.82 -49.22 -11.13
N PRO A 97 61.94 -49.74 -11.66
CA PRO A 97 63.23 -49.04 -11.63
C PRO A 97 63.27 -47.78 -12.51
N GLY A 98 63.72 -46.67 -11.93
CA GLY A 98 63.88 -45.39 -12.62
C GLY A 98 63.85 -44.19 -11.69
N TYR A 99 63.55 -43.02 -12.25
CA TYR A 99 63.58 -41.72 -11.58
C TYR A 99 62.41 -40.82 -11.98
N VAL A 100 61.92 -40.04 -11.02
CA VAL A 100 61.02 -38.89 -11.23
C VAL A 100 61.71 -37.65 -10.67
N ALA A 101 61.99 -36.66 -11.51
CA ALA A 101 62.76 -35.47 -11.17
C ALA A 101 62.06 -34.16 -11.57
N ILE A 102 62.32 -33.12 -10.77
CA ILE A 102 61.83 -31.75 -10.95
C ILE A 102 62.98 -30.79 -10.67
N SER A 103 63.24 -29.88 -11.60
CA SER A 103 64.28 -28.85 -11.52
C SER A 103 63.74 -27.47 -11.94
N GLU A 104 64.50 -26.42 -11.63
CA GLU A 104 64.26 -25.06 -12.13
C GLU A 104 62.85 -24.47 -11.88
N VAL A 105 62.23 -24.82 -10.75
CA VAL A 105 60.94 -24.23 -10.36
C VAL A 105 61.12 -22.73 -10.11
N LYS A 106 60.50 -21.90 -10.95
CA LYS A 106 60.62 -20.43 -10.95
C LYS A 106 59.23 -19.79 -11.00
N ILE A 107 58.92 -18.94 -10.01
CA ILE A 107 57.77 -18.04 -10.06
C ILE A 107 58.18 -16.83 -10.92
N GLN A 108 57.45 -16.59 -12.01
CA GLN A 108 57.73 -15.49 -12.95
C GLN A 108 57.10 -14.19 -12.45
N ARG A 109 57.71 -13.05 -12.82
CA ARG A 109 57.17 -11.70 -12.57
C ARG A 109 56.21 -11.22 -13.67
N HIS A 110 55.83 -12.09 -14.60
CA HIS A 110 54.92 -11.80 -15.70
C HIS A 110 53.88 -12.93 -15.81
N PRO A 111 52.71 -12.65 -16.41
CA PRO A 111 51.73 -13.70 -16.69
C PRO A 111 52.31 -14.81 -17.56
N CYS A 112 51.81 -16.03 -17.36
CA CYS A 112 52.05 -17.17 -18.23
C CYS A 112 51.70 -16.85 -19.68
N ILE A 113 52.54 -17.33 -20.60
CA ILE A 113 52.45 -17.01 -22.04
C ILE A 113 51.61 -18.05 -22.78
N LYS A 114 51.68 -19.33 -22.35
CA LYS A 114 51.04 -20.47 -23.03
C LYS A 114 49.81 -20.99 -22.28
N THR A 115 49.69 -20.65 -21.00
CA THR A 115 48.65 -21.18 -20.10
C THR A 115 47.64 -20.08 -19.72
N PRO A 116 46.33 -20.27 -19.93
CA PRO A 116 45.32 -19.27 -19.61
C PRO A 116 45.18 -18.94 -18.12
N HIS A 117 44.90 -17.66 -17.85
CA HIS A 117 44.69 -17.09 -16.52
C HIS A 117 43.20 -16.91 -16.24
N PHE A 118 42.65 -17.63 -15.26
CA PHE A 118 41.25 -17.44 -14.88
C PHE A 118 41.05 -16.12 -14.12
N LEU A 119 39.97 -15.41 -14.44
CA LEU A 119 39.46 -14.35 -13.59
C LEU A 119 38.78 -14.94 -12.35
N ARG A 120 38.43 -14.09 -11.38
CA ARG A 120 37.74 -14.49 -10.15
C ARG A 120 36.42 -15.19 -10.48
N LEU A 121 36.31 -16.46 -10.12
CA LEU A 121 35.06 -17.23 -10.15
C LEU A 121 34.16 -16.75 -9.02
N GLN A 122 32.88 -16.51 -9.32
CA GLN A 122 31.87 -16.07 -8.36
C GLN A 122 31.10 -17.26 -7.79
N ASN A 123 30.62 -17.12 -6.55
CA ASN A 123 29.73 -18.11 -5.92
C ASN A 123 28.42 -18.21 -6.69
N VAL A 124 27.78 -19.39 -6.60
CA VAL A 124 26.51 -19.70 -7.27
C VAL A 124 25.54 -20.21 -6.22
N GLU A 125 24.39 -19.55 -6.07
CA GLU A 125 23.26 -20.05 -5.29
C GLU A 125 22.14 -20.51 -6.25
N VAL A 126 21.58 -21.70 -6.00
CA VAL A 126 20.43 -22.24 -6.73
C VAL A 126 19.45 -22.96 -5.81
N ASN A 127 18.20 -23.09 -6.27
CA ASN A 127 17.20 -23.92 -5.60
C ASN A 127 17.42 -25.41 -5.92
N ALA A 128 17.08 -26.29 -4.98
CA ALA A 128 17.20 -27.74 -5.17
C ALA A 128 16.40 -28.21 -6.39
N GLY A 129 17.00 -29.07 -7.21
CA GLY A 129 16.46 -29.53 -8.49
C GLY A 129 16.80 -28.65 -9.70
N GLN A 130 17.43 -27.48 -9.51
CA GLN A 130 17.89 -26.62 -10.61
C GLN A 130 19.28 -26.99 -11.17
N ASN A 131 19.72 -26.23 -12.18
CA ASN A 131 20.99 -26.38 -12.86
C ASN A 131 21.95 -25.24 -12.44
N ALA A 132 23.00 -25.55 -11.68
CA ALA A 132 23.99 -24.56 -11.27
C ALA A 132 25.01 -24.31 -12.38
N THR A 133 25.01 -23.08 -12.90
CA THR A 133 25.87 -22.70 -14.05
C THR A 133 27.05 -21.85 -13.62
N PHE A 134 28.27 -22.38 -13.80
CA PHE A 134 29.52 -21.67 -13.53
C PHE A 134 30.12 -21.10 -14.83
N HIS A 135 30.50 -19.81 -14.80
CA HIS A 135 31.09 -19.10 -15.94
C HIS A 135 32.57 -18.79 -15.68
N CYS A 136 33.44 -19.69 -16.11
CA CYS A 136 34.88 -19.59 -15.98
C CYS A 136 35.46 -18.69 -17.08
N THR A 137 35.65 -17.41 -16.80
CA THR A 137 36.29 -16.48 -17.75
C THR A 137 37.81 -16.53 -17.62
N ALA A 138 38.53 -16.64 -18.73
CA ALA A 138 40.00 -16.68 -18.74
C ALA A 138 40.62 -15.75 -19.79
N ASN A 139 41.74 -15.13 -19.41
CA ASN A 139 42.63 -14.38 -20.29
C ASN A 139 43.69 -15.34 -20.86
N GLY A 140 43.76 -15.44 -22.17
CA GLY A 140 44.61 -16.39 -22.89
C GLY A 140 43.92 -16.91 -24.15
N GLN A 141 44.64 -17.75 -24.90
CA GLN A 141 44.06 -18.52 -26.01
C GLN A 141 43.71 -19.93 -25.51
N THR A 142 42.67 -20.54 -26.08
CA THR A 142 42.30 -21.93 -25.81
C THR A 142 42.27 -22.70 -27.13
N SER A 143 42.80 -23.92 -27.10
CA SER A 143 42.83 -24.87 -28.20
C SER A 143 41.74 -25.92 -28.02
N PRO A 144 41.16 -26.49 -29.10
CA PRO A 144 40.26 -27.65 -29.01
C PRO A 144 40.86 -28.88 -28.32
N ASN A 145 42.18 -28.95 -28.20
CA ASN A 145 42.90 -30.02 -27.50
C ASN A 145 43.08 -29.77 -25.99
N ASP A 146 42.75 -28.57 -25.49
CA ASP A 146 42.85 -28.24 -24.07
C ASP A 146 41.71 -28.89 -23.30
N LYS A 147 42.02 -29.51 -22.16
CA LYS A 147 41.00 -30.09 -21.28
C LYS A 147 40.55 -29.05 -20.28
N LEU A 148 39.26 -28.72 -20.27
CA LEU A 148 38.65 -27.84 -19.29
C LEU A 148 37.57 -28.56 -18.49
N TRP A 149 37.62 -28.42 -17.16
CA TRP A 149 36.63 -29.00 -16.25
C TRP A 149 36.43 -28.10 -15.03
N LEU A 150 35.27 -28.24 -14.39
CA LEU A 150 34.96 -27.63 -13.12
C LEU A 150 35.18 -28.67 -12.02
N GLN A 151 36.20 -28.45 -11.20
CA GLN A 151 36.62 -29.37 -10.15
C GLN A 151 35.96 -29.04 -8.81
N GLY A 152 35.12 -29.95 -8.30
CA GLY A 152 34.62 -29.91 -6.93
C GLY A 152 35.71 -30.33 -5.93
N ARG A 153 35.76 -29.68 -4.76
CA ARG A 153 36.71 -29.95 -3.67
C ARG A 153 36.56 -31.37 -3.10
N LYS A 154 35.37 -31.97 -3.18
CA LYS A 154 35.08 -33.38 -2.84
C LYS A 154 35.53 -34.37 -3.94
N GLY A 155 36.11 -33.92 -5.04
CA GLY A 155 36.67 -34.75 -6.13
C GLY A 155 35.73 -35.06 -7.29
N LYS A 156 34.50 -34.52 -7.29
CA LYS A 156 33.54 -34.63 -8.40
C LYS A 156 33.86 -33.57 -9.46
N ASP A 157 34.46 -34.01 -10.57
CA ASP A 157 34.78 -33.16 -11.72
C ASP A 157 33.59 -33.09 -12.69
N THR A 158 33.19 -31.88 -13.09
CA THR A 158 32.08 -31.62 -14.03
C THR A 158 32.66 -31.20 -15.39
N PRO A 159 32.29 -31.87 -16.50
CA PRO A 159 32.83 -31.55 -17.82
C PRO A 159 32.32 -30.20 -18.34
N ILE A 160 33.07 -29.61 -19.27
CA ILE A 160 32.67 -28.38 -19.96
C ILE A 160 31.39 -28.58 -20.78
N LYS A 161 30.46 -27.62 -20.69
CA LYS A 161 29.23 -27.59 -21.51
C LYS A 161 29.50 -26.90 -22.85
N GLU A 162 30.17 -25.74 -22.81
CA GLU A 162 30.48 -24.92 -23.99
C GLU A 162 31.66 -23.98 -23.71
N THR A 163 32.32 -23.53 -24.77
CA THR A 163 33.34 -22.47 -24.73
C THR A 163 32.97 -21.37 -25.70
N LYS A 164 32.92 -20.12 -25.22
CA LYS A 164 32.68 -18.92 -26.05
C LYS A 164 33.93 -18.04 -26.06
N VAL A 165 34.59 -17.95 -27.20
CA VAL A 165 35.70 -17.00 -27.41
C VAL A 165 35.11 -15.60 -27.56
N SER A 166 35.53 -14.67 -26.69
CA SER A 166 35.05 -13.29 -26.71
C SER A 166 35.92 -12.39 -27.58
N ASN A 167 37.23 -12.63 -27.61
CA ASN A 167 38.20 -12.00 -28.52
C ASN A 167 39.49 -12.85 -28.57
N SER A 168 40.49 -12.41 -29.34
CA SER A 168 41.76 -13.13 -29.56
C SER A 168 42.63 -13.34 -28.30
N ARG A 169 42.23 -12.80 -27.13
CA ARG A 169 42.92 -12.91 -25.85
C ARG A 169 42.02 -13.36 -24.68
N ARG A 170 40.74 -13.68 -24.91
CA ARG A 170 39.79 -13.99 -23.83
C ARG A 170 38.68 -14.94 -24.26
N PHE A 171 38.42 -15.95 -23.43
CA PHE A 171 37.31 -16.89 -23.59
C PHE A 171 36.54 -17.08 -22.28
N ILE A 172 35.33 -17.65 -22.40
CA ILE A 172 34.47 -18.04 -21.29
C ILE A 172 34.15 -19.53 -21.47
N ALA A 173 34.44 -20.33 -20.46
CA ALA A 173 34.05 -21.73 -20.37
C ALA A 173 32.85 -21.87 -19.43
N THR A 174 31.76 -22.43 -19.93
CA THR A 174 30.51 -22.62 -19.16
C THR A 174 30.43 -24.07 -18.68
N PHE A 175 30.11 -24.26 -17.41
CA PHE A 175 29.92 -25.57 -16.78
C PHE A 175 28.54 -25.63 -16.13
N ASN A 176 27.90 -26.79 -16.13
CA ASN A 176 26.57 -26.98 -15.55
C ASN A 176 26.55 -28.19 -14.63
N VAL A 177 26.33 -27.98 -13.33
CA VAL A 177 26.00 -29.04 -12.38
C VAL A 177 24.48 -29.21 -12.44
N ALA A 178 24.01 -30.26 -13.10
CA ALA A 178 22.60 -30.45 -13.40
C ALA A 178 21.82 -31.05 -12.21
N GLN A 179 20.56 -30.63 -12.05
CA GLN A 179 19.62 -31.11 -11.01
C GLN A 179 20.22 -31.16 -9.60
N THR A 180 20.85 -30.07 -9.17
CA THR A 180 21.59 -29.97 -7.91
C THR A 180 20.74 -30.34 -6.71
N VAL A 181 21.22 -31.27 -5.90
CA VAL A 181 20.65 -31.58 -4.57
C VAL A 181 21.56 -31.04 -3.47
N ARG A 182 21.06 -30.98 -2.22
CA ARG A 182 21.81 -30.45 -1.07
C ARG A 182 23.18 -31.10 -0.84
N SER A 183 23.40 -32.34 -1.31
CA SER A 183 24.70 -33.03 -1.25
C SER A 183 25.72 -32.55 -2.30
N ASP A 184 25.28 -31.92 -3.40
CA ASP A 184 26.16 -31.29 -4.40
C ASP A 184 26.74 -29.95 -3.92
N ALA A 185 26.23 -29.37 -2.82
CA ALA A 185 26.80 -28.17 -2.23
C ALA A 185 28.27 -28.41 -1.85
N ASP A 186 29.18 -27.72 -2.52
CA ASP A 186 30.64 -27.90 -2.43
C ASP A 186 31.36 -26.65 -2.97
N HIS A 187 32.67 -26.60 -2.79
CA HIS A 187 33.51 -25.58 -3.39
C HIS A 187 34.04 -26.05 -4.76
N TYR A 188 33.75 -25.30 -5.82
CA TYR A 188 34.12 -25.61 -7.20
C TYR A 188 35.17 -24.64 -7.74
N ARG A 189 36.08 -25.10 -8.59
CA ARG A 189 37.05 -24.26 -9.29
C ARG A 189 37.22 -24.65 -10.75
N CYS A 190 37.53 -23.69 -11.60
CA CYS A 190 37.88 -23.91 -13.00
C CYS A 190 39.30 -24.47 -13.09
N VAL A 191 39.49 -25.53 -13.88
CA VAL A 191 40.82 -26.04 -14.24
C VAL A 191 40.92 -26.16 -15.75
N THR A 192 42.06 -25.76 -16.31
CA THR A 192 42.46 -26.07 -17.68
C THR A 192 43.78 -26.83 -17.67
N HIS A 193 43.95 -27.79 -18.57
CA HIS A 193 45.17 -28.57 -18.76
C HIS A 193 45.45 -28.70 -20.26
N SER A 194 46.60 -28.17 -20.69
CA SER A 194 47.13 -28.27 -22.04
C SER A 194 48.49 -28.99 -22.04
N ILE A 195 49.02 -29.30 -23.22
CA ILE A 195 50.35 -29.93 -23.37
C ILE A 195 51.46 -29.05 -22.77
N THR A 196 51.25 -27.74 -22.66
CA THR A 196 52.24 -26.78 -22.18
C THR A 196 52.11 -26.43 -20.69
N GLY A 197 51.00 -26.78 -20.03
CA GLY A 197 50.73 -26.26 -18.69
C GLY A 197 49.33 -26.50 -18.15
N SER A 198 49.03 -25.91 -16.99
CA SER A 198 47.70 -25.94 -16.36
C SER A 198 47.35 -24.63 -15.68
N GLY A 199 46.11 -24.16 -15.90
CA GLY A 199 45.55 -22.97 -15.25
C GLY A 199 44.49 -23.35 -14.22
N VAL A 200 44.41 -22.63 -13.10
CA VAL A 200 43.41 -22.86 -12.05
C VAL A 200 42.88 -21.56 -11.44
N SER A 201 41.56 -21.49 -11.21
CA SER A 201 40.90 -20.36 -10.55
C SER A 201 40.90 -20.48 -9.02
N ASN A 202 40.37 -19.46 -8.34
CA ASN A 202 39.87 -19.63 -6.98
C ASN A 202 38.76 -20.69 -6.91
N TYR A 203 38.54 -21.21 -5.71
CA TYR A 203 37.28 -21.86 -5.38
C TYR A 203 36.16 -20.82 -5.27
N ALA A 204 34.98 -21.19 -5.76
CA ALA A 204 33.71 -20.54 -5.54
C ALA A 204 32.73 -21.54 -4.92
N GLU A 205 31.86 -21.08 -4.03
CA GLU A 205 30.90 -21.93 -3.34
C GLU A 205 29.65 -22.18 -4.20
N LEU A 206 29.21 -23.44 -4.28
CA LEU A 206 27.86 -23.81 -4.71
C LEU A 206 26.97 -23.94 -3.47
N VAL A 207 26.01 -23.03 -3.33
CA VAL A 207 24.98 -23.08 -2.29
C VAL A 207 23.70 -23.63 -2.92
N VAL A 208 23.22 -24.78 -2.42
CA VAL A 208 21.95 -25.38 -2.84
C VAL A 208 20.94 -25.18 -1.70
N LYS A 209 19.79 -24.58 -2.00
CA LYS A 209 18.75 -24.24 -1.04
C LYS A 209 17.47 -25.03 -1.29
N ASP A 210 16.88 -25.61 -0.25
CA ASP A 210 15.63 -26.36 -0.37
C ASP A 210 14.42 -25.39 -0.38
N PRO A 211 13.49 -25.47 -1.35
CA PRO A 211 12.32 -24.59 -1.38
C PRO A 211 11.42 -24.68 -0.13
N PRO A 212 10.89 -23.55 0.39
CA PRO A 212 10.20 -23.50 1.69
C PRO A 212 8.78 -24.07 1.64
N THR A 213 8.44 -24.96 2.57
CA THR A 213 7.10 -25.57 2.71
C THR A 213 6.57 -25.37 4.14
N PRO A 214 5.35 -24.82 4.35
CA PRO A 214 4.75 -24.68 5.68
C PRO A 214 4.60 -26.03 6.40
N ILE A 215 4.97 -26.10 7.68
CA ILE A 215 4.85 -27.33 8.49
C ILE A 215 3.41 -27.54 9.00
N ALA A 216 2.62 -26.47 9.14
CA ALA A 216 1.27 -26.49 9.69
C ALA A 216 0.24 -25.92 8.70
N PRO A 217 -1.03 -26.36 8.75
CA PRO A 217 -2.11 -25.75 7.96
C PRO A 217 -2.36 -24.31 8.43
N PRO A 218 -2.92 -23.41 7.59
CA PRO A 218 -3.30 -22.08 8.03
C PRO A 218 -4.38 -22.14 9.12
N GLN A 219 -4.41 -21.15 10.01
CA GLN A 219 -5.43 -21.03 11.05
C GLN A 219 -6.66 -20.29 10.52
N LEU A 220 -7.83 -20.60 11.08
CA LEU A 220 -9.10 -19.96 10.74
C LEU A 220 -9.48 -18.95 11.81
N ASN A 221 -9.48 -17.66 11.46
CA ASN A 221 -9.73 -16.57 12.41
C ASN A 221 -11.22 -16.22 12.47
N SER A 222 -11.90 -16.15 11.32
CA SER A 222 -13.34 -16.00 11.27
C SER A 222 -13.96 -16.48 9.95
N VAL A 223 -15.27 -16.72 10.00
CA VAL A 223 -16.08 -17.23 8.88
C VAL A 223 -17.22 -16.27 8.60
N GLY A 224 -17.30 -15.77 7.38
CA GLY A 224 -18.41 -14.99 6.83
C GLY A 224 -19.35 -15.82 5.96
N ALA A 225 -20.33 -15.16 5.33
CA ALA A 225 -21.22 -15.84 4.38
C ALA A 225 -20.56 -16.05 3.01
N THR A 226 -19.71 -15.12 2.57
CA THR A 226 -18.99 -15.18 1.28
C THR A 226 -17.48 -14.97 1.45
N TYR A 227 -16.96 -15.17 2.67
CA TYR A 227 -15.54 -15.00 2.95
C TYR A 227 -15.05 -15.87 4.11
N LEU A 228 -13.75 -16.11 4.13
CA LEU A 228 -13.00 -16.77 5.21
C LEU A 228 -11.79 -15.91 5.57
N TRP A 229 -11.61 -15.58 6.85
CA TRP A 229 -10.38 -14.98 7.34
C TRP A 229 -9.44 -16.06 7.84
N VAL A 230 -8.27 -16.15 7.23
CA VAL A 230 -7.24 -17.13 7.58
C VAL A 230 -5.93 -16.46 7.96
N GLN A 231 -5.18 -17.10 8.85
CA GLN A 231 -3.86 -16.67 9.27
C GLN A 231 -2.80 -17.65 8.74
N LEU A 232 -1.80 -17.11 8.06
CA LEU A 232 -0.76 -17.86 7.38
C LEU A 232 0.25 -18.43 8.39
N ASN A 233 0.27 -19.75 8.58
CA ASN A 233 1.30 -20.43 9.39
C ASN A 233 2.67 -20.53 8.66
N ALA A 234 3.13 -19.42 8.09
CA ALA A 234 4.33 -19.30 7.26
C ALA A 234 5.64 -19.08 8.05
N ASN A 235 5.57 -18.95 9.38
CA ASN A 235 6.74 -18.72 10.23
C ASN A 235 7.49 -20.03 10.59
N SER A 236 6.84 -21.19 10.40
CA SER A 236 7.39 -22.52 10.66
C SER A 236 7.45 -23.30 9.36
N ILE A 237 8.64 -23.34 8.73
CA ILE A 237 8.87 -23.95 7.43
C ILE A 237 9.84 -25.13 7.50
N SER A 238 9.62 -26.10 6.62
CA SER A 238 10.63 -27.07 6.19
C SER A 238 11.27 -26.54 4.91
N GLY A 239 12.61 -26.53 4.84
CA GLY A 239 13.37 -25.91 3.74
C GLY A 239 14.13 -24.64 4.17
N ASP A 240 14.61 -23.89 3.19
CA ASP A 240 15.46 -22.70 3.36
C ASP A 240 14.73 -21.40 2.97
N GLY A 241 14.96 -20.33 3.74
CA GLY A 241 14.50 -18.98 3.40
C GLY A 241 15.44 -18.21 2.44
N PRO A 242 15.24 -16.90 2.25
CA PRO A 242 14.09 -16.10 2.73
C PRO A 242 12.82 -16.39 1.90
N ILE A 243 11.64 -16.14 2.45
CA ILE A 243 10.38 -16.20 1.69
C ILE A 243 10.12 -14.81 1.10
N VAL A 244 9.99 -14.72 -0.23
CA VAL A 244 9.69 -13.46 -0.94
C VAL A 244 8.24 -13.34 -1.39
N GLN A 245 7.55 -14.47 -1.56
CA GLN A 245 6.14 -14.50 -1.94
C GLN A 245 5.42 -15.61 -1.18
N ARG A 246 4.18 -15.33 -0.77
CA ARG A 246 3.28 -16.28 -0.13
C ARG A 246 2.02 -16.32 -0.99
N ASP A 247 1.53 -17.51 -1.31
CA ASP A 247 0.27 -17.67 -2.04
C ASP A 247 -0.69 -18.49 -1.19
N ILE A 248 -1.97 -18.13 -1.22
CA ILE A 248 -3.04 -19.02 -0.79
C ILE A 248 -3.62 -19.69 -2.02
N ASN A 249 -3.59 -21.03 -2.01
CA ASN A 249 -4.30 -21.87 -2.95
C ASN A 249 -5.57 -22.37 -2.27
N TYR A 250 -6.74 -22.13 -2.87
CA TYR A 250 -8.00 -22.63 -2.33
C TYR A 250 -8.93 -23.19 -3.41
N ARG A 251 -9.77 -24.15 -3.01
CA ARG A 251 -10.78 -24.79 -3.86
C ARG A 251 -12.00 -25.19 -3.05
N SER A 252 -13.18 -25.22 -3.68
CA SER A 252 -14.36 -25.86 -3.09
C SER A 252 -14.18 -27.38 -3.08
N THR A 253 -14.61 -28.07 -2.02
CA THR A 253 -14.50 -29.55 -1.93
C THR A 253 -15.46 -30.28 -2.89
N THR A 254 -16.46 -29.59 -3.43
CA THR A 254 -17.40 -30.09 -4.45
C THR A 254 -17.09 -29.61 -5.87
N GLY A 255 -16.15 -28.66 -6.04
CA GLY A 255 -15.79 -28.03 -7.31
C GLY A 255 -14.48 -28.53 -7.91
N SER A 256 -14.29 -28.31 -9.22
CA SER A 256 -13.02 -28.60 -9.93
C SER A 256 -12.07 -27.40 -10.03
N TRP A 257 -12.54 -26.19 -9.70
CA TRP A 257 -11.75 -24.96 -9.81
C TRP A 257 -10.83 -24.78 -8.59
N THR A 258 -9.62 -24.28 -8.86
CA THR A 258 -8.57 -24.03 -7.88
C THR A 258 -8.02 -22.63 -8.15
N ASP A 259 -8.14 -21.73 -7.18
CA ASP A 259 -7.61 -20.37 -7.28
C ASP A 259 -6.32 -20.24 -6.48
N ILE A 260 -5.40 -19.38 -6.94
CA ILE A 260 -4.09 -19.12 -6.35
C ILE A 260 -3.90 -17.61 -6.29
N GLN A 261 -3.99 -17.05 -5.09
CA GLN A 261 -3.88 -15.61 -4.86
C GLN A 261 -2.60 -15.29 -4.07
N PRO A 262 -1.78 -14.31 -4.52
CA PRO A 262 -0.64 -13.83 -3.74
C PRO A 262 -1.12 -13.08 -2.49
N VAL A 263 -0.35 -13.15 -1.41
CA VAL A 263 -0.72 -12.63 -0.10
C VAL A 263 0.47 -11.96 0.59
N ASP A 264 0.34 -10.65 0.82
CA ASP A 264 1.39 -9.83 1.44
C ASP A 264 1.30 -9.79 2.98
N ASN A 265 0.11 -10.03 3.55
CA ASN A 265 -0.14 -9.92 5.00
C ASN A 265 -0.29 -11.30 5.69
N HIS A 266 0.07 -11.39 6.96
CA HIS A 266 -0.02 -12.63 7.76
C HIS A 266 -1.46 -13.08 8.01
N GLN A 267 -2.43 -12.17 7.99
CA GLN A 267 -3.86 -12.46 7.96
C GLN A 267 -4.44 -12.06 6.61
N TYR A 268 -5.30 -12.92 6.04
CA TYR A 268 -5.89 -12.72 4.73
C TYR A 268 -7.37 -13.08 4.70
N LYS A 269 -8.14 -12.31 3.92
CA LYS A 269 -9.56 -12.53 3.68
C LYS A 269 -9.75 -13.14 2.30
N ILE A 270 -10.01 -14.44 2.25
CA ILE A 270 -10.47 -15.10 1.03
C ILE A 270 -11.91 -14.65 0.80
N GLY A 271 -12.16 -13.83 -0.22
CA GLY A 271 -13.47 -13.27 -0.57
C GLY A 271 -14.19 -14.03 -1.68
N HIS A 272 -15.38 -13.54 -2.06
CA HIS A 272 -16.18 -14.03 -3.19
C HIS A 272 -16.47 -15.55 -3.17
N LEU A 273 -16.56 -16.14 -1.98
CA LEU A 273 -16.88 -17.54 -1.77
C LEU A 273 -18.39 -17.79 -1.82
N ASP A 274 -18.78 -18.97 -2.24
CA ASP A 274 -20.17 -19.41 -2.23
C ASP A 274 -20.67 -19.58 -0.78
N PRO A 275 -21.87 -19.09 -0.43
CA PRO A 275 -22.50 -19.36 0.86
C PRO A 275 -22.77 -20.85 1.10
N ASP A 276 -22.71 -21.23 2.38
CA ASP A 276 -22.91 -22.62 2.85
C ASP A 276 -22.10 -23.68 2.06
N THR A 277 -20.88 -23.33 1.64
CA THR A 277 -19.98 -24.17 0.82
C THR A 277 -18.66 -24.44 1.55
N GLU A 278 -18.13 -25.66 1.37
CA GLU A 278 -16.90 -26.12 2.03
C GLU A 278 -15.68 -25.94 1.11
N TYR A 279 -14.58 -25.45 1.68
CA TYR A 279 -13.35 -25.09 1.00
C TYR A 279 -12.13 -25.76 1.63
N GLU A 280 -11.23 -26.24 0.78
CA GLU A 280 -9.87 -26.69 1.13
C GLU A 280 -8.88 -25.56 0.80
N ILE A 281 -8.06 -25.16 1.77
CA ILE A 281 -7.16 -24.01 1.71
C ILE A 281 -5.74 -24.45 2.06
N ARG A 282 -4.76 -24.12 1.22
CA ARG A 282 -3.34 -24.44 1.38
C ARG A 282 -2.49 -23.20 1.20
N VAL A 283 -1.34 -23.16 1.86
CA VAL A 283 -0.35 -22.09 1.70
C VAL A 283 0.82 -22.62 0.87
N LEU A 284 1.24 -21.85 -0.13
CA LEU A 284 2.50 -22.05 -0.84
C LEU A 284 3.45 -20.91 -0.49
N LEU A 285 4.74 -21.21 -0.41
CA LEU A 285 5.78 -20.23 -0.13
C LEU A 285 6.84 -20.30 -1.23
N THR A 286 7.35 -19.14 -1.62
CA THR A 286 8.34 -19.01 -2.68
C THR A 286 9.55 -18.24 -2.16
N ARG A 287 10.74 -18.84 -2.28
CA ARG A 287 12.04 -18.18 -2.07
C ARG A 287 12.58 -17.59 -3.38
N PRO A 288 13.60 -16.70 -3.35
CA PRO A 288 14.16 -16.10 -4.55
C PRO A 288 14.64 -17.13 -5.59
N GLY A 289 14.59 -16.71 -6.86
CA GLY A 289 15.04 -17.49 -8.01
C GLY A 289 13.99 -18.47 -8.56
N GLU A 290 14.24 -18.92 -9.79
CA GLU A 290 13.42 -19.97 -10.42
C GLU A 290 13.42 -21.25 -9.57
N GLY A 291 12.33 -22.04 -9.61
CA GLY A 291 12.21 -23.26 -8.80
C GLY A 291 12.13 -23.03 -7.28
N GLY A 292 12.13 -21.78 -6.80
CA GLY A 292 12.06 -21.45 -5.37
C GLY A 292 10.70 -21.66 -4.71
N ARG A 293 9.67 -22.09 -5.45
CA ARG A 293 8.33 -22.38 -4.92
C ARG A 293 8.30 -23.77 -4.28
N GLY A 294 8.09 -23.82 -2.97
CA GLY A 294 7.99 -25.07 -2.23
C GLY A 294 6.66 -25.79 -2.46
N ALA A 295 6.57 -27.00 -1.90
CA ALA A 295 5.34 -27.77 -1.92
C ALA A 295 4.24 -27.05 -1.11
N PRO A 296 2.95 -27.27 -1.45
CA PRO A 296 1.86 -26.77 -0.63
C PRO A 296 1.91 -27.35 0.78
N GLY A 297 1.72 -26.50 1.78
CA GLY A 297 1.56 -26.94 3.17
C GLY A 297 0.30 -27.79 3.39
N PRO A 298 0.11 -28.33 4.61
CA PRO A 298 -1.10 -29.07 4.97
C PRO A 298 -2.38 -28.24 4.74
N PRO A 299 -3.50 -28.86 4.34
CA PRO A 299 -4.74 -28.14 4.08
C PRO A 299 -5.51 -27.80 5.37
N LEU A 300 -6.14 -26.62 5.37
CA LEU A 300 -7.27 -26.27 6.23
C LEU A 300 -8.56 -26.57 5.46
N ILE A 301 -9.53 -27.26 6.09
CA ILE A 301 -10.86 -27.50 5.51
C ILE A 301 -11.89 -26.78 6.39
N THR A 302 -12.77 -25.98 5.79
CA THR A 302 -13.79 -25.19 6.52
C THR A 302 -14.97 -24.80 5.63
N LYS A 303 -16.09 -24.37 6.23
CA LYS A 303 -17.35 -24.06 5.54
C LYS A 303 -17.79 -22.61 5.77
N THR A 304 -18.26 -21.92 4.73
CA THR A 304 -18.87 -20.58 4.84
C THR A 304 -20.24 -20.62 5.53
N LYS A 305 -20.71 -19.47 6.04
CA LYS A 305 -22.03 -19.32 6.71
C LYS A 305 -23.16 -19.00 5.72
N CYS A 306 -24.41 -19.06 6.19
CA CYS A 306 -25.55 -18.42 5.53
C CYS A 306 -25.74 -16.97 6.03
N GLY A 307 -26.22 -16.07 5.17
CA GLY A 307 -26.57 -14.68 5.43
C GLY A 307 -28.05 -14.35 5.22
N VAL A 308 -28.39 -13.06 5.24
CA VAL A 308 -29.71 -12.54 4.81
C VAL A 308 -29.67 -12.14 3.33
N PRO A 309 -30.76 -12.24 2.56
CA PRO A 309 -30.72 -11.95 1.12
C PRO A 309 -30.48 -10.46 0.79
N GLY A 310 -29.97 -10.21 -0.40
CA GLY A 310 -30.02 -8.90 -1.05
C GLY A 310 -31.44 -8.52 -1.49
N ALA A 311 -31.56 -7.35 -2.12
CA ALA A 311 -32.84 -6.87 -2.64
C ALA A 311 -33.29 -7.70 -3.87
N VAL A 312 -34.62 -7.79 -4.05
CA VAL A 312 -35.23 -8.28 -5.29
C VAL A 312 -34.85 -7.33 -6.45
N PRO A 313 -34.42 -7.83 -7.64
CA PRO A 313 -33.97 -6.96 -8.73
C PRO A 313 -35.10 -6.05 -9.21
N MET A 314 -34.87 -4.73 -9.23
CA MET A 314 -35.91 -3.74 -9.49
C MET A 314 -36.58 -3.94 -10.85
N ASP A 315 -35.79 -4.21 -11.89
CA ASP A 315 -36.27 -4.48 -13.26
C ASP A 315 -37.09 -5.78 -13.39
N SER A 316 -37.04 -6.65 -12.38
CA SER A 316 -37.87 -7.86 -12.34
C SER A 316 -39.29 -7.60 -11.84
N VAL A 317 -39.54 -6.47 -11.19
CA VAL A 317 -40.83 -6.17 -10.54
C VAL A 317 -41.82 -5.62 -11.57
N GLN A 318 -42.74 -6.49 -12.01
CA GLN A 318 -43.74 -6.18 -13.02
C GLN A 318 -45.14 -6.10 -12.41
N GLY A 319 -45.85 -5.00 -12.68
CA GLY A 319 -47.22 -4.78 -12.24
C GLY A 319 -48.19 -4.68 -13.43
N ARG A 320 -49.28 -5.46 -13.41
CA ARG A 320 -50.41 -5.31 -14.34
C ARG A 320 -51.61 -4.75 -13.59
N THR A 321 -52.08 -3.57 -14.00
CA THR A 321 -53.11 -2.82 -13.28
C THR A 321 -54.49 -2.95 -13.93
N PHE A 322 -55.50 -3.12 -13.08
CA PHE A 322 -56.92 -3.16 -13.43
C PHE A 322 -57.66 -2.11 -12.59
N ALA A 323 -58.99 -2.01 -12.73
CA ALA A 323 -59.77 -1.02 -11.98
C ALA A 323 -59.71 -1.25 -10.46
N GLU A 324 -59.84 -2.49 -9.99
CA GLU A 324 -59.91 -2.80 -8.54
C GLU A 324 -58.86 -3.83 -8.09
N LYS A 325 -57.86 -4.07 -8.95
CA LYS A 325 -56.88 -5.16 -8.79
C LYS A 325 -55.51 -4.78 -9.36
N ILE A 326 -54.43 -5.26 -8.74
CA ILE A 326 -53.06 -5.17 -9.27
C ILE A 326 -52.43 -6.56 -9.16
N TYR A 327 -51.96 -7.10 -10.28
CA TYR A 327 -51.14 -8.31 -10.31
C TYR A 327 -49.68 -7.90 -10.27
N LEU A 328 -48.93 -8.33 -9.26
CA LEU A 328 -47.52 -8.03 -9.03
C LEU A 328 -46.70 -9.31 -9.17
N GLN A 329 -45.59 -9.25 -9.89
CA GLN A 329 -44.67 -10.36 -10.11
C GLN A 329 -43.23 -9.86 -9.95
N TRP A 330 -42.34 -10.70 -9.42
CA TRP A 330 -40.91 -10.43 -9.26
C TRP A 330 -40.05 -11.67 -9.55
N LYS A 331 -38.72 -11.50 -9.56
CA LYS A 331 -37.74 -12.61 -9.51
C LYS A 331 -37.08 -12.67 -8.12
N GLU A 332 -36.38 -13.76 -7.85
CA GLU A 332 -35.56 -13.89 -6.65
C GLU A 332 -34.38 -12.88 -6.62
N PRO A 333 -33.83 -12.54 -5.43
CA PRO A 333 -32.63 -11.74 -5.31
C PRO A 333 -31.45 -12.37 -6.05
N THR A 334 -30.68 -11.57 -6.79
CA THR A 334 -29.42 -12.01 -7.39
C THR A 334 -28.44 -12.54 -6.33
N GLU A 335 -28.49 -11.93 -5.14
CA GLU A 335 -27.68 -12.28 -3.98
C GLU A 335 -28.57 -12.95 -2.92
N THR A 336 -28.78 -14.26 -3.00
CA THR A 336 -29.68 -14.96 -2.06
C THR A 336 -29.07 -15.16 -0.68
N PHE A 337 -27.73 -15.27 -0.60
CA PHE A 337 -26.93 -15.56 0.59
C PHE A 337 -27.40 -16.77 1.43
N GLY A 338 -28.14 -17.69 0.81
CA GLY A 338 -28.74 -18.86 1.44
C GLY A 338 -30.09 -19.22 0.79
N ILE A 339 -30.78 -20.22 1.33
CA ILE A 339 -32.10 -20.62 0.82
C ILE A 339 -33.15 -19.57 1.21
N ILE A 340 -33.83 -18.99 0.21
CA ILE A 340 -34.97 -18.09 0.43
C ILE A 340 -36.13 -18.88 1.03
N THR A 341 -36.59 -18.48 2.22
CA THR A 341 -37.71 -19.11 2.93
C THR A 341 -39.03 -18.36 2.70
N LEU A 342 -38.98 -17.03 2.59
CA LEU A 342 -40.17 -16.17 2.47
C LEU A 342 -39.91 -14.93 1.61
N TYR A 343 -40.96 -14.38 1.01
CA TYR A 343 -41.09 -12.97 0.64
C TYR A 343 -42.20 -12.32 1.46
N GLU A 344 -41.96 -11.08 1.90
CA GLU A 344 -42.93 -10.22 2.56
C GLU A 344 -43.21 -9.01 1.67
N VAL A 345 -44.49 -8.79 1.35
CA VAL A 345 -44.95 -7.67 0.52
C VAL A 345 -45.94 -6.81 1.31
N HIS A 346 -45.57 -5.57 1.57
CA HIS A 346 -46.43 -4.55 2.19
C HIS A 346 -46.92 -3.60 1.10
N TYR A 347 -48.23 -3.30 1.07
CA TYR A 347 -48.81 -2.31 0.17
C TYR A 347 -49.52 -1.19 0.91
N LYS A 348 -49.50 0.03 0.35
CA LYS A 348 -50.20 1.21 0.87
C LYS A 348 -50.64 2.15 -0.24
N GLY A 349 -51.88 2.63 -0.20
CA GLY A 349 -52.38 3.70 -1.06
C GLY A 349 -51.69 5.04 -0.75
N VAL A 350 -51.21 5.71 -1.80
CA VAL A 350 -50.41 6.95 -1.69
C VAL A 350 -51.18 8.17 -2.23
N GLY A 351 -52.05 7.98 -3.23
CA GLY A 351 -52.88 9.05 -3.80
C GLY A 351 -53.95 8.51 -4.75
N SER A 352 -55.00 9.30 -5.00
CA SER A 352 -56.15 8.94 -5.85
C SER A 352 -56.48 10.09 -6.80
N PHE A 353 -56.91 9.79 -8.03
CA PHE A 353 -57.43 10.81 -8.96
C PHE A 353 -58.83 11.31 -8.54
N ASP A 354 -59.58 10.54 -7.75
CA ASP A 354 -60.80 11.03 -7.09
C ASP A 354 -60.45 11.52 -5.67
N PRO A 355 -60.50 12.84 -5.40
CA PRO A 355 -60.10 13.42 -4.12
C PRO A 355 -61.12 13.18 -3.00
N LYS A 356 -62.28 12.55 -3.28
CA LYS A 356 -63.30 12.22 -2.27
C LYS A 356 -63.07 10.87 -1.58
N ILE A 357 -62.06 10.11 -2.00
CA ILE A 357 -61.77 8.77 -1.48
C ILE A 357 -60.77 8.86 -0.31
N ASP A 358 -61.14 8.32 0.85
CA ASP A 358 -60.20 8.12 1.96
C ASP A 358 -59.32 6.88 1.72
N LEU A 359 -58.01 7.07 1.82
CA LEU A 359 -56.99 6.03 1.61
C LEU A 359 -56.47 5.44 2.94
N SER A 360 -56.95 5.90 4.10
CA SER A 360 -56.54 5.41 5.42
C SER A 360 -56.62 3.88 5.54
N ASN A 361 -57.70 3.28 5.04
CA ASN A 361 -57.99 1.85 5.08
C ASN A 361 -57.38 1.04 3.92
N GLN A 362 -56.55 1.67 3.07
CA GLN A 362 -55.98 1.05 1.86
C GLN A 362 -54.51 0.64 2.05
N SER A 363 -54.23 -0.16 3.09
CA SER A 363 -52.91 -0.75 3.32
C SER A 363 -53.00 -2.17 3.89
N GLY A 364 -51.95 -2.97 3.68
CA GLY A 364 -51.92 -4.34 4.18
C GLY A 364 -50.63 -5.10 3.82
N ARG A 365 -50.44 -6.26 4.44
CA ARG A 365 -49.24 -7.09 4.24
C ARG A 365 -49.62 -8.51 3.82
N VAL A 366 -48.84 -9.06 2.88
CA VAL A 366 -48.95 -10.43 2.38
C VAL A 366 -47.61 -11.13 2.53
N PHE A 367 -47.64 -12.42 2.88
CA PHE A 367 -46.48 -13.29 2.91
C PHE A 367 -46.57 -14.34 1.80
N LYS A 368 -45.41 -14.73 1.27
CA LYS A 368 -45.24 -15.65 0.15
C LYS A 368 -44.08 -16.59 0.45
N LEU A 369 -44.17 -17.86 0.11
CA LEU A 369 -43.06 -18.80 0.27
C LEU A 369 -41.93 -18.46 -0.71
N GLY A 370 -40.71 -18.93 -0.46
CA GLY A 370 -39.53 -18.64 -1.30
C GLY A 370 -39.66 -19.05 -2.78
N ASN A 371 -40.62 -19.92 -3.12
CA ASN A 371 -40.96 -20.33 -4.49
C ASN A 371 -42.18 -19.56 -5.09
N GLU A 372 -42.81 -18.64 -4.35
CA GLU A 372 -43.98 -17.87 -4.79
C GLU A 372 -43.60 -16.40 -5.10
N THR A 373 -43.15 -16.11 -6.33
CA THR A 373 -42.70 -14.75 -6.72
C THR A 373 -43.78 -13.87 -7.35
N HIS A 374 -45.06 -14.07 -7.01
CA HIS A 374 -46.16 -13.25 -7.53
C HIS A 374 -47.37 -13.18 -6.58
N HIS A 375 -48.19 -12.14 -6.73
CA HIS A 375 -49.46 -11.99 -6.00
C HIS A 375 -50.48 -11.13 -6.76
N LEU A 376 -51.77 -11.44 -6.58
CA LEU A 376 -52.89 -10.64 -7.09
C LEU A 376 -53.57 -9.91 -5.92
N PHE A 377 -53.32 -8.60 -5.82
CA PHE A 377 -54.01 -7.72 -4.90
C PHE A 377 -55.41 -7.38 -5.45
N VAL A 378 -56.44 -7.45 -4.62
CA VAL A 378 -57.86 -7.25 -4.99
C VAL A 378 -58.57 -6.38 -3.97
N GLY A 379 -59.65 -5.71 -4.37
CA GLY A 379 -60.40 -4.78 -3.49
C GLY A 379 -59.74 -3.41 -3.37
N LEU A 380 -58.85 -3.08 -4.32
CA LEU A 380 -58.19 -1.78 -4.42
C LEU A 380 -59.18 -0.76 -5.00
N TYR A 381 -59.03 0.52 -4.65
CA TYR A 381 -59.87 1.56 -5.25
C TYR A 381 -59.43 1.88 -6.68
N PRO A 382 -60.36 2.15 -7.62
CA PRO A 382 -60.03 2.64 -8.97
C PRO A 382 -59.31 3.99 -8.95
N GLY A 383 -58.47 4.24 -9.95
CA GLY A 383 -57.70 5.48 -10.11
C GLY A 383 -56.76 5.84 -8.95
N THR A 384 -56.29 4.85 -8.20
CA THR A 384 -55.49 5.01 -6.98
C THR A 384 -54.09 4.43 -7.16
N THR A 385 -53.06 5.20 -6.78
CA THR A 385 -51.65 4.79 -6.79
C THR A 385 -51.30 4.09 -5.49
N TYR A 386 -50.78 2.87 -5.60
CA TYR A 386 -50.31 2.04 -4.49
C TYR A 386 -48.79 1.89 -4.54
N SER A 387 -48.15 2.04 -3.38
CA SER A 387 -46.75 1.68 -3.16
C SER A 387 -46.66 0.26 -2.61
N PHE A 388 -45.74 -0.54 -3.15
CA PHE A 388 -45.46 -1.93 -2.78
C PHE A 388 -44.00 -2.06 -2.33
N THR A 389 -43.79 -2.52 -1.09
CA THR A 389 -42.47 -2.81 -0.51
C THR A 389 -42.28 -4.32 -0.44
N ILE A 390 -41.29 -4.87 -1.14
CA ILE A 390 -40.98 -6.31 -1.20
C ILE A 390 -39.65 -6.59 -0.49
N ARG A 391 -39.58 -7.57 0.41
CA ARG A 391 -38.32 -8.10 0.97
C ARG A 391 -38.30 -9.63 0.99
N ALA A 392 -37.15 -10.23 0.67
CA ALA A 392 -36.91 -11.67 0.80
C ALA A 392 -36.34 -12.01 2.19
N SER A 393 -36.41 -13.27 2.62
CA SER A 393 -35.75 -13.73 3.85
C SER A 393 -35.15 -15.13 3.72
N THR A 394 -34.13 -15.41 4.53
CA THR A 394 -33.61 -16.77 4.78
C THR A 394 -33.91 -17.17 6.24
N VAL A 395 -33.39 -18.33 6.65
CA VAL A 395 -33.32 -18.74 8.08
C VAL A 395 -32.56 -17.76 8.99
N LYS A 396 -31.84 -16.76 8.45
CA LYS A 396 -31.16 -15.72 9.23
C LYS A 396 -31.98 -14.44 9.43
N GLY A 397 -33.01 -14.20 8.63
CA GLY A 397 -33.82 -12.98 8.72
C GLY A 397 -34.17 -12.38 7.36
N CYS A 398 -34.85 -11.23 7.40
CA CYS A 398 -35.26 -10.50 6.20
C CYS A 398 -34.11 -9.64 5.65
N GLY A 399 -33.97 -9.65 4.33
CA GLY A 399 -33.05 -8.84 3.55
C GLY A 399 -33.53 -7.43 3.28
N VAL A 400 -32.79 -6.73 2.42
CA VAL A 400 -33.05 -5.34 2.03
C VAL A 400 -34.37 -5.24 1.24
N PRO A 401 -35.27 -4.30 1.58
CA PRO A 401 -36.53 -4.11 0.85
C PRO A 401 -36.34 -3.29 -0.43
N ILE A 402 -37.15 -3.57 -1.45
CA ILE A 402 -37.33 -2.73 -2.65
C ILE A 402 -38.73 -2.12 -2.66
N ILE A 403 -38.88 -0.89 -3.19
CA ILE A 403 -40.16 -0.16 -3.26
C ILE A 403 -40.52 0.12 -4.73
N THR A 404 -41.76 -0.16 -5.12
CA THR A 404 -42.32 0.12 -6.47
C THR A 404 -43.73 0.71 -6.37
N GLN A 405 -44.19 1.42 -7.39
CA GLN A 405 -45.53 2.04 -7.39
C GLN A 405 -46.34 1.68 -8.64
N PHE A 406 -47.63 1.42 -8.47
CA PHE A 406 -48.56 1.09 -9.54
C PHE A 406 -49.94 1.73 -9.33
N THR A 407 -50.52 2.29 -10.38
CA THR A 407 -51.83 2.99 -10.34
C THR A 407 -52.92 2.12 -10.94
N THR A 408 -54.01 1.88 -10.20
CA THR A 408 -55.20 1.20 -10.70
C THR A 408 -55.86 2.02 -11.81
N LYS A 409 -56.54 1.33 -12.74
CA LYS A 409 -57.30 1.98 -13.81
C LYS A 409 -58.54 2.67 -13.23
N ILE A 410 -59.09 3.65 -13.94
CA ILE A 410 -60.33 4.31 -13.52
C ILE A 410 -61.55 3.44 -13.89
N SER A 411 -62.62 3.55 -13.11
CA SER A 411 -63.90 2.92 -13.43
C SER A 411 -64.82 3.91 -14.17
N ALA A 412 -65.89 3.39 -14.78
CA ALA A 412 -66.98 4.26 -15.21
C ALA A 412 -67.62 4.94 -13.99
N PRO A 413 -68.03 6.22 -14.10
CA PRO A 413 -68.88 6.83 -13.08
C PRO A 413 -70.18 6.03 -12.97
N SER A 414 -70.90 6.13 -11.85
CA SER A 414 -72.18 5.42 -11.69
C SER A 414 -73.34 6.38 -11.93
N MET A 415 -74.14 6.13 -12.95
CA MET A 415 -75.40 6.83 -13.16
C MET A 415 -76.41 6.46 -12.07
N PRO A 416 -77.22 7.41 -11.57
CA PRO A 416 -78.29 7.13 -10.64
C PRO A 416 -79.47 6.45 -11.36
N ALA A 417 -80.32 5.74 -10.61
CA ALA A 417 -81.50 5.09 -11.16
C ALA A 417 -82.58 6.10 -11.63
N TYR A 418 -83.28 5.71 -12.69
CA TYR A 418 -84.33 6.46 -13.37
C TYR A 418 -85.60 5.60 -13.47
N ASP A 419 -86.77 6.21 -13.21
CA ASP A 419 -88.06 5.64 -13.60
C ASP A 419 -88.29 5.91 -15.09
N TYR A 420 -88.55 4.86 -15.86
CA TYR A 420 -88.42 4.90 -17.33
C TYR A 420 -89.60 5.55 -18.08
N ASP A 421 -90.77 5.71 -17.43
CA ASP A 421 -92.06 5.84 -18.14
C ASP A 421 -92.82 7.17 -17.94
N THR A 422 -92.25 8.17 -17.25
CA THR A 422 -92.90 9.49 -17.09
C THR A 422 -91.93 10.67 -17.30
N PRO A 423 -91.91 11.28 -18.51
CA PRO A 423 -91.31 12.60 -18.66
C PRO A 423 -92.08 13.64 -17.83
N LEU A 424 -91.38 14.65 -17.32
CA LEU A 424 -91.98 15.74 -16.52
C LEU A 424 -93.04 16.53 -17.31
N ASN A 425 -92.86 16.62 -18.63
CA ASN A 425 -93.81 17.19 -19.57
C ASN A 425 -93.51 16.66 -20.99
N GLN A 426 -94.51 16.52 -21.85
CA GLN A 426 -94.34 16.10 -23.24
C GLN A 426 -95.30 16.87 -24.15
N THR A 427 -94.80 17.33 -25.29
CA THR A 427 -95.58 17.95 -26.36
C THR A 427 -95.35 17.21 -27.68
N ASP A 428 -96.06 17.63 -28.73
CA ASP A 428 -95.84 17.14 -30.10
C ASP A 428 -94.40 17.33 -30.60
N SER A 429 -93.64 18.30 -30.05
CA SER A 429 -92.27 18.61 -30.48
C SER A 429 -91.17 18.51 -29.41
N THR A 430 -91.53 18.40 -28.13
CA THR A 430 -90.57 18.42 -27.01
C THR A 430 -90.87 17.37 -25.93
N VAL A 431 -89.85 17.03 -25.14
CA VAL A 431 -90.01 16.20 -23.93
C VAL A 431 -89.07 16.70 -22.83
N THR A 432 -89.60 16.93 -21.64
CA THR A 432 -88.85 17.44 -20.48
C THR A 432 -88.53 16.32 -19.52
N ILE A 433 -87.26 16.20 -19.15
CA ILE A 433 -86.68 15.15 -18.31
C ILE A 433 -85.94 15.76 -17.12
N LEU A 434 -85.74 14.99 -16.05
CA LEU A 434 -84.89 15.40 -14.93
C LEU A 434 -83.48 14.83 -15.11
N LEU A 435 -82.43 15.66 -15.06
CA LEU A 435 -81.04 15.21 -15.11
C LEU A 435 -80.48 15.16 -13.68
N LYS A 436 -79.95 14.00 -13.25
CA LYS A 436 -79.43 13.76 -11.89
C LYS A 436 -77.91 13.56 -11.92
N PRO A 437 -77.15 14.04 -10.92
CA PRO A 437 -75.70 13.84 -10.87
C PRO A 437 -75.29 12.36 -10.75
N ALA A 438 -74.20 12.00 -11.42
CA ALA A 438 -73.55 10.69 -11.33
C ALA A 438 -72.49 10.66 -10.23
N GLN A 439 -72.26 9.48 -9.65
CA GLN A 439 -71.22 9.26 -8.65
C GLN A 439 -69.87 9.01 -9.34
N SER A 440 -68.82 9.74 -8.94
CA SER A 440 -67.46 9.49 -9.41
C SER A 440 -66.92 8.16 -8.88
N ARG A 441 -66.11 7.45 -9.70
CA ARG A 441 -65.59 6.12 -9.36
C ARG A 441 -64.12 5.97 -9.76
N GLY A 442 -63.26 6.59 -8.95
CA GLY A 442 -61.80 6.64 -9.18
C GLY A 442 -61.34 7.74 -10.13
N ALA A 443 -62.25 8.50 -10.73
CA ALA A 443 -61.97 9.80 -11.31
C ALA A 443 -63.24 10.67 -11.30
N PRO A 444 -63.12 11.99 -11.06
CA PRO A 444 -64.24 12.92 -11.16
C PRO A 444 -64.96 12.83 -12.51
N VAL A 445 -66.27 13.09 -12.50
CA VAL A 445 -67.03 13.28 -13.74
C VAL A 445 -66.48 14.52 -14.45
N SER A 446 -66.22 14.39 -15.75
CA SER A 446 -65.61 15.41 -16.61
C SER A 446 -66.61 16.07 -17.58
N ALA A 447 -67.69 15.38 -17.94
CA ALA A 447 -68.81 15.92 -18.72
C ALA A 447 -70.08 15.07 -18.52
N TYR A 448 -71.24 15.69 -18.74
CA TYR A 448 -72.53 15.02 -18.89
C TYR A 448 -73.09 15.28 -20.29
N GLN A 449 -73.71 14.29 -20.92
CA GLN A 449 -74.19 14.38 -22.30
C GLN A 449 -75.60 13.79 -22.44
N VAL A 450 -76.47 14.47 -23.20
CA VAL A 450 -77.82 14.01 -23.55
C VAL A 450 -77.84 13.57 -25.01
N ILE A 451 -78.30 12.35 -25.25
CA ILE A 451 -78.36 11.70 -26.56
C ILE A 451 -79.82 11.37 -26.87
N VAL A 452 -80.23 11.61 -28.11
CA VAL A 452 -81.57 11.32 -28.62
C VAL A 452 -81.45 10.29 -29.72
N GLU A 453 -82.10 9.14 -29.56
CA GLU A 453 -82.15 8.05 -30.53
C GLU A 453 -83.56 7.91 -31.12
N GLU A 454 -83.66 7.83 -32.44
CA GLU A 454 -84.93 7.60 -33.15
C GLU A 454 -85.28 6.10 -33.15
N GLU A 455 -86.43 5.75 -32.55
CA GLU A 455 -86.88 4.36 -32.47
C GLU A 455 -87.43 3.88 -33.82
N ARG A 456 -86.59 3.15 -34.56
CA ARG A 456 -86.99 2.45 -35.78
C ARG A 456 -87.48 1.05 -35.44
N GLN A 457 -88.67 0.66 -35.92
CA GLN A 457 -89.21 -0.69 -35.72
C GLN A 457 -88.27 -1.76 -36.29
N ARG A 458 -87.48 -2.40 -35.42
CA ARG A 458 -86.62 -3.55 -35.75
C ARG A 458 -87.17 -4.80 -35.08
N ARG A 459 -87.24 -5.90 -35.85
CA ARG A 459 -87.61 -7.23 -35.33
C ARG A 459 -86.63 -7.66 -34.23
N PHE A 460 -87.18 -8.29 -33.19
CA PHE A 460 -86.51 -8.81 -32.01
C PHE A 460 -85.03 -9.21 -32.20
N LYS A 461 -84.15 -8.49 -31.50
CA LYS A 461 -82.83 -8.98 -31.09
C LYS A 461 -82.79 -8.94 -29.57
N LYS A 462 -82.23 -9.97 -28.92
CA LYS A 462 -82.13 -10.04 -27.45
C LYS A 462 -81.52 -8.76 -26.90
N MET A 463 -82.05 -8.31 -25.77
CA MET A 463 -81.59 -7.17 -24.99
C MET A 463 -80.14 -7.40 -24.55
N SER A 464 -79.20 -6.85 -25.33
CA SER A 464 -77.80 -6.65 -24.94
C SER A 464 -77.70 -5.29 -24.24
N ASP A 465 -76.85 -5.20 -23.21
CA ASP A 465 -76.54 -3.93 -22.54
C ASP A 465 -76.32 -2.81 -23.56
N ALA A 466 -77.02 -1.68 -23.36
CA ALA A 466 -76.90 -0.52 -24.22
C ALA A 466 -75.49 0.09 -24.04
N THR A 467 -74.56 -0.25 -24.93
CA THR A 467 -73.20 0.28 -24.90
C THR A 467 -73.23 1.80 -25.09
N CYS A 468 -72.76 2.54 -24.08
CA CYS A 468 -72.81 4.00 -24.06
C CYS A 468 -72.11 4.65 -25.25
N TYR A 469 -72.63 5.82 -25.65
CA TYR A 469 -72.27 6.48 -26.90
C TYR A 469 -70.87 7.10 -26.80
N GLN A 470 -69.86 6.42 -27.35
CA GLN A 470 -68.46 6.82 -27.24
C GLN A 470 -68.07 8.00 -28.15
N VAL A 471 -68.73 8.13 -29.32
CA VAL A 471 -68.38 9.10 -30.36
C VAL A 471 -69.53 10.12 -30.49
N PRO A 472 -69.29 11.42 -30.29
CA PRO A 472 -70.32 12.43 -30.46
C PRO A 472 -70.74 12.60 -31.92
N ILE A 473 -72.05 12.55 -32.18
CA ILE A 473 -72.65 12.74 -33.51
C ILE A 473 -73.59 13.93 -33.46
N THR A 474 -73.41 14.91 -34.36
CA THR A 474 -74.30 16.07 -34.49
C THR A 474 -75.60 15.70 -35.22
N TYR A 475 -76.69 16.44 -34.99
CA TYR A 475 -77.98 16.20 -35.64
C TYR A 475 -77.89 16.17 -37.19
N GLN A 476 -77.10 17.07 -37.77
CA GLN A 476 -76.87 17.13 -39.22
C GLN A 476 -76.21 15.85 -39.75
N ASN A 477 -75.22 15.32 -39.04
CA ASN A 477 -74.51 14.09 -39.40
C ASN A 477 -75.39 12.85 -39.17
N ALA A 478 -76.24 12.84 -38.15
CA ALA A 478 -77.21 11.77 -37.94
C ALA A 478 -78.26 11.72 -39.07
N SER A 479 -78.79 12.89 -39.44
CA SER A 479 -79.81 13.04 -40.48
C SER A 479 -79.32 12.69 -41.88
N SER A 480 -78.05 12.98 -42.20
CA SER A 480 -77.44 12.70 -43.51
C SER A 480 -76.71 11.36 -43.59
N GLY A 481 -76.05 10.94 -42.50
CA GLY A 481 -75.25 9.71 -42.41
C GLY A 481 -76.02 8.45 -41.98
N ASN A 482 -77.34 8.54 -41.79
CA ASN A 482 -78.21 7.43 -41.38
C ASN A 482 -77.87 6.79 -40.01
N PHE A 483 -77.28 7.56 -39.10
CA PHE A 483 -77.08 7.13 -37.72
C PHE A 483 -78.41 7.18 -36.95
N PRO A 484 -78.66 6.27 -35.99
CA PRO A 484 -79.93 6.22 -35.27
C PRO A 484 -80.05 7.31 -34.19
N HIS A 485 -78.94 7.92 -33.76
CA HIS A 485 -78.91 8.88 -32.66
C HIS A 485 -78.10 10.14 -32.97
N TYR A 486 -78.35 11.21 -32.21
CA TYR A 486 -77.54 12.41 -32.16
C TYR A 486 -77.38 12.91 -30.72
N PHE A 487 -76.32 13.66 -30.48
CA PHE A 487 -76.08 14.34 -29.22
C PHE A 487 -76.83 15.67 -29.26
N ALA A 488 -77.70 15.89 -28.27
CA ALA A 488 -78.57 17.06 -28.17
C ALA A 488 -78.02 18.13 -27.21
N ALA A 489 -77.25 17.71 -26.20
CA ALA A 489 -76.58 18.64 -25.28
C ALA A 489 -75.34 18.03 -24.62
N GLU A 490 -74.39 18.90 -24.25
CA GLU A 490 -73.30 18.58 -23.32
C GLU A 490 -73.23 19.64 -22.21
N PHE A 491 -73.01 19.19 -20.97
CA PHE A 491 -72.90 20.02 -19.77
C PHE A 491 -71.58 19.76 -19.05
N PRO A 492 -70.93 20.80 -18.49
CA PRO A 492 -69.80 20.62 -17.59
C PRO A 492 -70.27 20.04 -16.24
N PRO A 493 -69.38 19.42 -15.44
CA PRO A 493 -69.75 18.83 -14.15
C PRO A 493 -70.34 19.84 -13.17
N SER A 494 -69.92 21.11 -13.25
CA SER A 494 -70.44 22.22 -12.43
C SER A 494 -71.87 22.63 -12.76
N ALA A 495 -72.40 22.30 -13.94
CA ALA A 495 -73.78 22.63 -14.31
C ALA A 495 -74.80 21.63 -13.75
N LEU A 496 -74.35 20.53 -13.14
CA LEU A 496 -75.20 19.46 -12.64
C LEU A 496 -74.71 18.95 -11.26
N GLN A 497 -74.69 19.85 -10.28
CA GLN A 497 -74.40 19.49 -8.88
C GLN A 497 -75.63 18.91 -8.16
N GLU A 498 -76.83 19.29 -8.59
CA GLU A 498 -78.13 18.80 -8.11
C GLU A 498 -79.03 18.42 -9.30
N SER A 499 -80.25 17.95 -9.03
CA SER A 499 -81.16 17.49 -10.08
C SER A 499 -81.75 18.66 -10.88
N HIS A 500 -81.54 18.69 -12.19
CA HIS A 500 -81.88 19.82 -13.07
C HIS A 500 -82.83 19.40 -14.21
N PRO A 501 -83.99 20.08 -14.43
CA PRO A 501 -84.89 19.75 -15.53
C PRO A 501 -84.33 20.23 -16.88
N PHE A 502 -84.35 19.36 -17.89
CA PHE A 502 -83.89 19.65 -19.25
C PHE A 502 -84.97 19.28 -20.29
N THR A 503 -85.22 20.17 -21.24
CA THR A 503 -86.21 19.94 -22.32
C THR A 503 -85.51 19.57 -23.61
N VAL A 504 -85.70 18.33 -24.06
CA VAL A 504 -85.27 17.83 -25.37
C VAL A 504 -86.23 18.34 -26.45
N GLY A 505 -85.70 18.74 -27.60
CA GLY A 505 -86.45 19.29 -28.72
C GLY A 505 -86.71 20.80 -28.65
N ASP A 506 -86.12 21.52 -27.69
CA ASP A 506 -86.38 22.94 -27.45
C ASP A 506 -85.77 23.91 -28.50
N ASN A 507 -85.16 23.36 -29.55
CA ASN A 507 -84.52 24.05 -30.67
C ASN A 507 -83.28 24.91 -30.31
N LYS A 508 -82.72 24.78 -29.09
CA LYS A 508 -81.50 25.50 -28.69
C LYS A 508 -80.23 24.68 -28.95
N THR A 509 -79.08 25.33 -28.81
CA THR A 509 -77.76 24.70 -28.95
C THR A 509 -77.02 24.73 -27.62
N TYR A 510 -76.57 23.56 -27.16
CA TYR A 510 -75.91 23.35 -25.87
C TYR A 510 -74.49 22.83 -26.09
N ARG A 511 -73.48 23.67 -25.83
CA ARG A 511 -72.05 23.39 -26.08
C ARG A 511 -71.76 22.82 -27.48
N GLY A 512 -72.37 23.41 -28.51
CA GLY A 512 -72.18 23.03 -29.92
C GLY A 512 -73.10 21.92 -30.42
N TYR A 513 -73.84 21.24 -29.54
CA TYR A 513 -74.85 20.25 -29.92
C TYR A 513 -76.22 20.91 -30.08
N TRP A 514 -76.88 20.72 -31.23
CA TRP A 514 -78.19 21.29 -31.51
C TRP A 514 -79.32 20.33 -31.09
N ASN A 515 -80.18 20.81 -30.18
CA ASN A 515 -81.32 20.11 -29.62
C ASN A 515 -82.55 20.25 -30.54
N ALA A 516 -82.45 19.67 -31.74
CA ALA A 516 -83.45 19.80 -32.80
C ALA A 516 -84.85 19.32 -32.36
N PRO A 517 -85.94 20.01 -32.76
CA PRO A 517 -87.33 19.62 -32.45
C PRO A 517 -87.67 18.19 -32.85
N LEU A 518 -88.35 17.48 -31.95
CA LEU A 518 -88.73 16.08 -32.15
C LEU A 518 -89.96 15.98 -33.05
N LEU A 519 -89.99 15.09 -34.05
CA LEU A 519 -91.16 14.98 -34.92
C LEU A 519 -92.37 14.34 -34.18
N PRO A 520 -93.63 14.76 -34.43
CA PRO A 520 -94.79 14.23 -33.69
C PRO A 520 -95.14 12.76 -34.01
N HIS A 521 -94.82 12.33 -35.23
CA HIS A 521 -95.14 11.00 -35.76
C HIS A 521 -93.99 9.98 -35.59
N LYS A 522 -92.93 10.34 -34.86
CA LYS A 522 -91.76 9.49 -34.60
C LYS A 522 -91.59 9.27 -33.10
N SER A 523 -91.20 8.05 -32.73
CA SER A 523 -90.80 7.72 -31.37
C SER A 523 -89.31 7.97 -31.15
N TYR A 524 -88.93 8.45 -29.97
CA TYR A 524 -87.55 8.72 -29.60
C TYR A 524 -87.23 8.20 -28.19
N SER A 525 -86.12 7.48 -28.06
CA SER A 525 -85.53 7.10 -26.77
C SER A 525 -84.47 8.15 -26.39
N ILE A 526 -84.51 8.67 -25.17
CA ILE A 526 -83.59 9.69 -24.66
C ILE A 526 -82.65 9.05 -23.65
N TYR A 527 -81.35 9.23 -23.87
CA TYR A 527 -80.28 8.73 -23.01
C TYR A 527 -79.51 9.88 -22.37
N PHE A 528 -79.05 9.64 -21.15
CA PHE A 528 -78.17 10.54 -20.41
C PHE A 528 -76.93 9.77 -19.97
N GLN A 529 -75.75 10.35 -20.17
CA GLN A 529 -74.48 9.69 -19.85
C GLN A 529 -73.50 10.63 -19.14
N ALA A 530 -72.72 10.06 -18.23
CA ALA A 530 -71.62 10.72 -17.54
C ALA A 530 -70.28 10.18 -18.02
N VAL A 531 -69.31 11.07 -18.23
CA VAL A 531 -67.98 10.75 -18.78
C VAL A 531 -66.91 11.12 -17.76
N SER A 532 -66.09 10.18 -17.32
CA SER A 532 -64.87 10.43 -16.53
C SER A 532 -63.62 10.26 -17.40
N ARG A 533 -62.70 11.22 -17.33
CA ARG A 533 -61.43 11.22 -18.09
C ARG A 533 -60.26 11.49 -17.15
N ALA A 534 -59.32 10.54 -17.06
CA ALA A 534 -58.08 10.70 -16.29
C ALA A 534 -57.00 9.73 -16.79
N ASN A 535 -55.73 10.15 -16.71
CA ASN A 535 -54.55 9.36 -17.09
C ASN A 535 -54.66 8.68 -18.48
N GLY A 536 -55.17 9.40 -19.47
CA GLY A 536 -55.38 8.88 -20.84
C GLY A 536 -56.57 7.92 -21.02
N GLU A 537 -57.20 7.45 -19.94
CA GLU A 537 -58.41 6.64 -20.03
C GLU A 537 -59.68 7.52 -20.04
N THR A 538 -60.67 7.11 -20.83
CA THR A 538 -62.04 7.63 -20.78
C THR A 538 -62.97 6.48 -20.40
N LYS A 539 -63.87 6.71 -19.45
CA LYS A 539 -64.94 5.77 -19.09
C LYS A 539 -66.28 6.50 -19.10
N ILE A 540 -67.31 5.81 -19.57
CA ILE A 540 -68.66 6.36 -19.74
C ILE A 540 -69.64 5.37 -19.13
N ASP A 541 -70.63 5.91 -18.40
CA ASP A 541 -71.82 5.17 -18.00
C ASP A 541 -73.06 5.96 -18.43
N CYS A 542 -74.14 5.26 -18.76
CA CYS A 542 -75.29 5.81 -19.44
C CYS A 542 -76.58 5.10 -19.05
N VAL A 543 -77.67 5.85 -19.06
CA VAL A 543 -79.00 5.37 -18.70
C VAL A 543 -80.04 5.98 -19.63
N ARG A 544 -81.05 5.20 -20.02
CA ARG A 544 -82.20 5.74 -20.74
C ARG A 544 -83.10 6.46 -19.73
N VAL A 545 -83.39 7.74 -19.97
CA VAL A 545 -84.06 8.63 -19.02
C VAL A 545 -85.51 8.95 -19.38
N ALA A 546 -85.92 8.75 -20.64
CA ALA A 546 -87.31 8.83 -21.07
C ALA A 546 -87.49 8.22 -22.47
N THR A 547 -88.74 7.99 -22.87
CA THR A 547 -89.14 7.69 -24.25
C THR A 547 -90.32 8.59 -24.65
N LYS A 548 -90.25 9.25 -25.81
CA LYS A 548 -91.38 9.96 -26.43
C LYS A 548 -92.04 9.02 -27.44
N GLY A 549 -93.29 8.62 -27.21
CA GLY A 549 -94.06 7.81 -28.16
C GLY A 549 -94.79 8.63 -29.23
N GLY A 550 -94.82 8.14 -30.48
CA GLY A 550 -95.65 8.70 -31.55
C GLY A 550 -97.15 8.41 -31.37
N ALA A 551 -98.01 9.35 -31.76
CA ALA A 551 -99.45 9.27 -31.50
C ALA A 551 -100.21 8.30 -32.44
N THR A 552 -100.71 7.18 -31.91
CA THR A 552 -101.59 6.23 -32.64
C THR A 552 -102.81 5.80 -31.81
N ARG A 553 -104.00 5.76 -32.44
CA ARG A 553 -105.29 5.36 -31.82
C ARG A 553 -105.31 3.88 -31.40
N LYS A 554 -105.95 3.57 -30.27
CA LYS A 554 -106.30 2.20 -29.80
C LYS A 554 -107.71 1.77 -30.28
N PRO A 555 -107.95 0.46 -30.40
CA PRO A 555 -109.13 -0.17 -29.81
C PRO A 555 -108.82 -1.43 -28.97
N ASN A 556 -109.85 -1.94 -28.28
CA ASN A 556 -109.82 -3.00 -27.26
C ASN A 556 -109.75 -4.44 -27.85
N THR A 557 -109.42 -5.44 -27.02
CA THR A 557 -110.30 -6.58 -26.60
C THR A 557 -109.59 -7.38 -25.48
N GLU A 558 -110.38 -8.04 -24.64
CA GLU A 558 -110.02 -8.96 -23.55
C GLU A 558 -109.78 -10.40 -24.13
N GLU A 559 -109.46 -11.50 -23.46
CA GLU A 559 -109.28 -12.01 -22.06
C GLU A 559 -108.35 -13.27 -22.19
N PRO A 560 -108.21 -14.31 -21.31
CA PRO A 560 -108.70 -14.54 -19.94
C PRO A 560 -107.63 -14.94 -18.89
N GLU A 561 -108.11 -15.18 -17.67
CA GLU A 561 -107.37 -15.46 -16.42
C GLU A 561 -106.55 -16.78 -16.37
N LYS A 562 -105.58 -16.83 -15.41
CA LYS A 562 -105.43 -18.04 -14.60
C LYS A 562 -105.05 -17.75 -13.14
N GLN A 563 -105.82 -18.37 -12.26
CA GLN A 563 -105.91 -18.22 -10.81
C GLN A 563 -104.84 -19.03 -10.06
N THR A 564 -104.29 -18.51 -8.94
CA THR A 564 -104.44 -19.05 -7.55
C THR A 564 -103.38 -18.51 -6.58
N ASP A 565 -103.82 -17.55 -5.77
CA ASP A 565 -103.77 -17.50 -4.30
C ASP A 565 -102.49 -17.32 -3.44
N HIS A 566 -102.75 -16.68 -2.29
CA HIS A 566 -101.85 -16.30 -1.20
C HIS A 566 -101.66 -17.48 -0.19
N THR A 567 -100.99 -17.45 0.98
CA THR A 567 -100.80 -16.37 1.99
C THR A 567 -99.81 -16.79 3.11
N VAL A 568 -99.41 -15.82 3.96
CA VAL A 568 -98.91 -15.93 5.36
C VAL A 568 -97.54 -16.59 5.66
N LYS A 569 -96.52 -15.72 5.70
CA LYS A 569 -95.54 -15.46 6.78
C LYS A 569 -95.55 -16.27 8.11
N ILE A 570 -94.32 -16.56 8.60
CA ILE A 570 -93.85 -16.76 10.00
C ILE A 570 -94.02 -18.16 10.64
N ALA A 571 -92.90 -18.87 10.83
CA ALA A 571 -92.42 -19.45 12.11
C ALA A 571 -91.11 -20.27 11.91
N GLY A 572 -90.38 -20.57 13.00
CA GLY A 572 -89.63 -21.85 13.07
C GLY A 572 -88.09 -21.87 13.00
N VAL A 573 -87.40 -21.17 13.91
CA VAL A 573 -85.94 -21.15 14.15
C VAL A 573 -85.25 -22.53 14.38
N ILE A 574 -85.95 -23.66 14.35
CA ILE A 574 -85.55 -24.88 15.09
C ILE A 574 -84.96 -26.02 14.24
N ALA A 575 -85.16 -26.06 12.91
CA ALA A 575 -84.74 -27.22 12.10
C ALA A 575 -83.26 -27.23 11.66
N GLY A 576 -82.66 -26.06 11.40
CA GLY A 576 -81.30 -25.98 10.83
C GLY A 576 -80.17 -26.31 11.81
N ILE A 577 -80.37 -26.03 13.09
CA ILE A 577 -79.36 -26.21 14.15
C ILE A 577 -79.09 -27.69 14.44
N LEU A 578 -80.12 -28.54 14.30
CA LEU A 578 -80.01 -29.98 14.55
C LEU A 578 -79.14 -30.70 13.50
N LEU A 579 -79.16 -30.25 12.25
CA LEU A 579 -78.37 -30.82 11.15
C LEU A 579 -76.86 -30.51 11.31
N PHE A 580 -76.52 -29.33 11.83
CA PHE A 580 -75.14 -28.89 12.00
C PHE A 580 -74.42 -29.65 13.14
N VAL A 581 -75.12 -29.97 14.23
CA VAL A 581 -74.59 -30.72 15.37
C VAL A 581 -74.24 -32.17 14.99
N ILE A 582 -75.06 -32.83 14.17
CA ILE A 582 -74.84 -34.22 13.72
C ILE A 582 -73.59 -34.32 12.83
N ILE A 583 -73.39 -33.35 11.92
CA ILE A 583 -72.22 -33.30 11.04
C ILE A 583 -70.93 -33.02 11.85
N PHE A 584 -71.00 -32.12 12.84
CA PHE A 584 -69.85 -31.79 13.70
C PHE A 584 -69.40 -32.97 14.58
N LEU A 585 -70.35 -33.74 15.15
CA LEU A 585 -70.06 -34.96 15.91
C LEU A 585 -69.41 -36.06 15.05
N GLY A 586 -69.78 -36.17 13.77
CA GLY A 586 -69.16 -37.11 12.83
C GLY A 586 -67.67 -36.84 12.59
N VAL A 587 -67.28 -35.56 12.44
CA VAL A 587 -65.88 -35.16 12.23
C VAL A 587 -65.03 -35.42 13.49
N VAL A 588 -65.54 -35.12 14.68
CA VAL A 588 -64.82 -35.35 15.95
C VAL A 588 -64.59 -36.86 16.20
N LEU A 589 -65.55 -37.72 15.86
CA LEU A 589 -65.38 -39.18 15.95
C LEU A 589 -64.38 -39.73 14.93
N LEU A 590 -64.30 -39.16 13.72
CA LEU A 590 -63.29 -39.51 12.73
C LEU A 590 -61.87 -39.12 13.16
N MET A 591 -61.68 -37.96 13.81
CA MET A 591 -60.38 -37.57 14.38
C MET A 591 -59.97 -38.46 15.57
N LYS A 592 -60.93 -39.01 16.33
CA LYS A 592 -60.65 -39.89 17.47
C LYS A 592 -60.29 -41.33 17.07
N LYS A 593 -60.69 -41.79 15.87
CA LYS A 593 -60.48 -43.18 15.40
C LYS A 593 -59.11 -43.48 14.74
N ARG A 594 -58.24 -42.47 14.59
CA ARG A 594 -56.85 -42.64 14.08
C ARG A 594 -55.76 -42.65 15.17
N LYS A 595 -56.11 -42.62 16.47
CA LYS A 595 -55.12 -42.46 17.56
C LYS A 595 -54.98 -43.62 18.56
N LEU A 596 -55.56 -44.80 18.28
CA LEU A 596 -55.39 -45.99 19.14
C LEU A 596 -55.49 -47.34 18.38
N ALA A 597 -54.71 -47.47 17.31
CA ALA A 597 -54.06 -48.73 16.94
C ALA A 597 -52.55 -48.51 17.15
N LYS A 598 -51.95 -49.02 18.24
CA LYS A 598 -51.37 -50.38 18.31
C LYS A 598 -50.21 -50.50 17.32
N LYS A 599 -48.99 -50.04 17.65
CA LYS A 599 -48.10 -50.56 18.72
C LYS A 599 -47.82 -52.07 18.57
N ARG A 600 -47.08 -52.40 17.52
CA ARG A 600 -45.95 -53.35 17.45
C ARG A 600 -44.76 -52.48 16.99
N LYS A 601 -43.50 -52.64 17.43
CA LYS A 601 -42.83 -53.75 18.10
C LYS A 601 -41.73 -53.22 19.03
N GLU A 602 -41.45 -54.04 20.05
CA GLU A 602 -40.30 -54.08 20.96
C GLU A 602 -38.93 -53.77 20.32
N THR A 603 -38.01 -53.02 20.95
CA THR A 603 -37.07 -53.38 22.07
C THR A 603 -35.73 -53.94 21.56
N LEU A 604 -34.66 -53.77 22.38
CA LEU A 604 -33.21 -53.96 22.12
C LEU A 604 -32.55 -52.78 21.37
N SER A 605 -31.41 -52.22 21.83
CA SER A 605 -30.65 -52.40 23.09
C SER A 605 -29.98 -51.05 23.45
N SER A 606 -29.81 -50.66 24.72
CA SER A 606 -28.73 -51.09 25.65
C SER A 606 -27.37 -51.20 24.93
N THR A 607 -26.26 -50.62 25.38
CA THR A 607 -25.79 -50.07 26.68
C THR A 607 -24.64 -49.10 26.31
N ARG A 608 -24.18 -48.10 27.07
CA ARG A 608 -23.78 -48.03 28.49
C ARG A 608 -23.58 -46.52 28.80
N GLN A 609 -24.32 -45.96 29.74
CA GLN A 609 -23.86 -45.61 31.10
C GLN A 609 -22.63 -44.66 31.07
N GLU A 610 -22.79 -43.42 31.56
CA GLU A 610 -22.61 -43.02 32.98
C GLU A 610 -21.13 -43.03 33.38
N MET A 611 -20.58 -42.17 34.24
CA MET A 611 -21.04 -41.13 35.17
C MET A 611 -19.75 -40.31 35.46
N THR A 612 -19.65 -39.18 36.17
CA THR A 612 -20.44 -38.45 37.18
C THR A 612 -19.82 -37.01 37.18
N VAL A 613 -20.54 -35.89 37.31
CA VAL A 613 -20.95 -35.25 38.60
C VAL A 613 -19.73 -34.89 39.48
N MET A 614 -19.60 -33.70 40.08
CA MET A 614 -20.35 -32.42 40.04
C MET A 614 -19.53 -31.35 40.81
N VAL A 615 -20.16 -30.20 41.09
CA VAL A 615 -19.91 -29.28 42.23
C VAL A 615 -18.89 -28.19 41.88
N ASN A 616 -19.35 -26.97 41.52
CA ASN A 616 -19.79 -25.85 42.40
C ASN A 616 -18.61 -25.29 43.23
N SER A 617 -18.54 -24.01 43.61
CA SER A 617 -19.51 -22.90 43.67
C SER A 617 -18.69 -21.58 43.59
N MET A 618 -19.16 -20.46 43.02
CA MET A 618 -20.12 -19.49 43.59
C MET A 618 -19.72 -18.97 45.00
N ASP A 619 -19.86 -17.68 45.34
CA ASP A 619 -20.50 -16.55 44.64
C ASP A 619 -20.03 -15.19 45.20
N LYS A 620 -20.20 -14.11 44.40
CA LYS A 620 -20.59 -12.72 44.76
C LYS A 620 -19.96 -11.99 45.98
N SER A 621 -19.68 -10.68 45.87
CA SER A 621 -20.78 -9.69 45.95
C SER A 621 -20.40 -8.21 45.72
N TYR A 622 -21.45 -7.41 45.50
CA TYR A 622 -21.59 -5.94 45.57
C TYR A 622 -21.04 -5.03 44.44
N THR A 623 -21.54 -3.79 44.45
CA THR A 623 -22.06 -3.04 43.28
C THR A 623 -21.98 -1.52 43.47
N GLU A 624 -21.78 -0.76 42.40
CA GLU A 624 -22.43 0.54 42.05
C GLU A 624 -21.91 0.96 40.65
N GLN A 625 -22.75 1.06 39.60
CA GLN A 625 -23.51 2.24 39.14
C GLN A 625 -22.64 3.51 38.89
N GLY A 626 -22.63 4.19 37.73
CA GLY A 626 -23.21 3.94 36.40
C GLY A 626 -23.90 5.18 35.79
N THR A 627 -23.76 5.44 34.47
CA THR A 627 -24.76 6.13 33.63
C THR A 627 -24.50 5.97 32.12
N ASN A 628 -25.59 5.96 31.33
CA ASN A 628 -25.62 5.77 29.87
C ASN A 628 -25.30 7.05 29.07
N CYS A 629 -24.94 6.88 27.80
CA CYS A 629 -25.60 7.62 26.72
C CYS A 629 -25.64 6.80 25.42
N ASP A 630 -26.85 6.50 24.96
CA ASP A 630 -27.16 5.92 23.65
C ASP A 630 -28.50 6.56 23.24
N GLU A 631 -28.49 7.56 22.33
CA GLU A 631 -29.60 7.94 21.44
C GLU A 631 -29.28 9.18 20.56
N ALA A 632 -30.03 9.29 19.45
CA ALA A 632 -30.21 10.47 18.57
C ALA A 632 -29.07 10.87 17.60
N PHE A 633 -29.03 10.20 16.44
CA PHE A 633 -28.61 10.82 15.16
C PHE A 633 -29.79 10.88 14.19
N SER A 634 -30.60 11.95 14.28
CA SER A 634 -31.46 12.41 13.18
C SER A 634 -32.09 13.78 13.47
N PHE A 635 -31.55 14.84 12.86
CA PHE A 635 -32.36 15.78 12.07
C PHE A 635 -31.44 16.74 11.30
N VAL A 636 -31.69 16.86 9.99
CA VAL A 636 -31.29 18.04 9.20
C VAL A 636 -32.55 18.87 9.08
N ASP A 637 -32.52 20.13 9.49
CA ASP A 637 -33.61 21.05 9.15
C ASP A 637 -33.11 22.34 8.51
N THR A 638 -33.95 22.89 7.64
CA THR A 638 -33.58 23.85 6.61
C THR A 638 -34.12 25.23 6.95
N HIS A 639 -33.25 26.21 7.14
CA HIS A 639 -33.67 27.62 7.19
C HIS A 639 -32.88 28.51 6.23
N ASN A 640 -33.54 28.84 5.12
CA ASN A 640 -33.29 30.04 4.34
C ASN A 640 -33.50 31.28 5.21
N LEU A 641 -32.66 32.31 5.05
CA LEU A 641 -33.07 33.71 5.19
C LEU A 641 -32.17 34.65 4.37
N ASN A 642 -32.84 35.54 3.63
CA ASN A 642 -32.29 36.46 2.62
C ASN A 642 -31.24 37.46 3.11
N GLY A 643 -30.39 37.95 2.18
CA GLY A 643 -30.09 39.38 2.13
C GLY A 643 -28.78 39.83 1.46
N ARG A 644 -28.90 40.47 0.28
CA ARG A 644 -28.08 41.59 -0.28
C ARG A 644 -26.60 41.68 0.19
N GLY A 645 -25.56 41.62 -0.65
CA GLY A 645 -25.46 42.03 -2.07
C GLY A 645 -24.95 43.47 -2.20
N LEU A 646 -23.72 43.66 -2.67
CA LEU A 646 -23.22 44.88 -3.33
C LEU A 646 -21.88 44.61 -4.06
N ASN A 647 -21.65 45.33 -5.15
CA ASN A 647 -20.57 45.10 -6.12
C ASN A 647 -19.26 45.79 -5.74
N HIS A 648 -18.14 45.32 -6.28
CA HIS A 648 -17.34 46.21 -7.13
C HIS A 648 -16.57 45.45 -8.23
N SER A 649 -16.64 46.01 -9.44
CA SER A 649 -15.97 45.53 -10.65
C SER A 649 -14.75 46.38 -10.98
N LEU A 650 -13.80 45.82 -11.74
CA LEU A 650 -12.87 46.54 -12.61
C LEU A 650 -12.38 45.61 -13.74
N MET A 651 -12.10 46.17 -14.91
CA MET A 651 -12.15 45.46 -16.21
C MET A 651 -10.78 45.25 -16.87
N GLN A 652 -10.60 44.06 -17.48
CA GLN A 652 -10.01 43.79 -18.83
C GLN A 652 -8.56 44.23 -19.16
N PRO A 653 -7.91 43.71 -20.24
CA PRO A 653 -8.48 43.03 -21.42
C PRO A 653 -7.92 41.63 -21.79
N GLN A 654 -8.68 40.98 -22.68
CA GLN A 654 -8.40 39.67 -23.26
C GLN A 654 -7.19 39.66 -24.20
N ARG A 655 -6.51 38.52 -24.26
CA ARG A 655 -5.91 37.99 -25.50
C ARG A 655 -6.51 36.62 -25.77
N GLU A 656 -6.88 36.39 -27.01
CA GLU A 656 -7.52 35.14 -27.46
C GLU A 656 -6.51 33.99 -27.40
N ALA A 657 -6.94 32.85 -26.85
CA ALA A 657 -6.20 31.60 -26.88
C ALA A 657 -7.02 30.59 -27.71
N VAL A 658 -6.33 29.85 -28.58
CA VAL A 658 -6.94 28.89 -29.51
C VAL A 658 -7.41 27.64 -28.74
N ASP A 659 -8.64 27.20 -29.02
CA ASP A 659 -9.23 26.01 -28.39
C ASP A 659 -8.38 24.74 -28.60
N VAL A 660 -8.05 24.08 -27.49
CA VAL A 660 -7.63 22.67 -27.46
C VAL A 660 -8.49 21.96 -26.41
N PRO A 661 -9.40 21.04 -26.81
CA PRO A 661 -10.34 20.45 -25.87
C PRO A 661 -9.68 19.29 -25.10
N TYR A 662 -9.40 19.51 -23.82
CA TYR A 662 -9.18 18.41 -22.86
C TYR A 662 -10.21 18.49 -21.73
N GLN A 663 -10.77 17.34 -21.40
CA GLN A 663 -11.85 17.22 -20.42
C GLN A 663 -11.38 17.62 -19.01
N THR A 664 -12.23 18.36 -18.31
CA THR A 664 -12.01 18.75 -16.91
C THR A 664 -12.03 17.52 -15.99
N GLY A 665 -10.84 17.01 -15.64
CA GLY A 665 -10.65 16.17 -14.46
C GLY A 665 -10.86 16.98 -13.19
N GLN A 666 -11.34 16.34 -12.12
CA GLN A 666 -11.64 16.99 -10.85
C GLN A 666 -10.37 17.58 -10.22
N LEU A 667 -10.46 18.80 -9.69
CA LEU A 667 -9.40 19.39 -8.86
C LEU A 667 -9.33 18.61 -7.54
N HIS A 668 -8.16 18.03 -7.24
CA HIS A 668 -7.86 17.60 -5.88
C HIS A 668 -7.79 18.87 -5.01
N PRO A 669 -8.58 18.98 -3.92
CA PRO A 669 -8.57 20.16 -3.06
C PRO A 669 -7.36 20.16 -2.13
N ALA A 670 -6.86 21.35 -1.78
CA ALA A 670 -5.81 21.51 -0.79
C ALA A 670 -6.24 20.94 0.58
N ILE A 671 -5.31 20.29 1.27
CA ILE A 671 -5.51 19.60 2.54
C ILE A 671 -5.16 20.56 3.67
N ARG A 672 -6.04 20.75 4.67
CA ARG A 672 -5.69 21.54 5.86
C ARG A 672 -4.63 20.81 6.68
N VAL A 673 -3.64 21.54 7.22
CA VAL A 673 -2.57 20.97 8.04
C VAL A 673 -3.13 20.18 9.24
N ALA A 674 -4.25 20.63 9.82
CA ALA A 674 -4.95 19.92 10.89
C ALA A 674 -5.52 18.54 10.49
N ASP A 675 -5.89 18.36 9.22
CA ASP A 675 -6.46 17.11 8.70
C ASP A 675 -5.39 16.19 8.09
N LEU A 676 -4.16 16.68 7.92
CA LEU A 676 -3.10 16.02 7.14
C LEU A 676 -2.72 14.63 7.67
N LEU A 677 -2.65 14.46 9.00
CA LEU A 677 -2.40 13.16 9.63
C LEU A 677 -3.49 12.13 9.29
N GLN A 678 -4.76 12.55 9.35
CA GLN A 678 -5.90 11.69 9.05
C GLN A 678 -5.92 11.34 7.56
N HIS A 679 -5.69 12.33 6.69
CA HIS A 679 -5.61 12.14 5.24
C HIS A 679 -4.52 11.12 4.86
N ILE A 680 -3.28 11.30 5.34
CA ILE A 680 -2.16 10.38 5.04
C ILE A 680 -2.44 8.97 5.60
N THR A 681 -3.04 8.88 6.79
CA THR A 681 -3.42 7.59 7.38
C THR A 681 -4.49 6.88 6.53
N GLN A 682 -5.46 7.63 5.99
CA GLN A 682 -6.48 7.10 5.08
C GLN A 682 -5.83 6.62 3.77
N MET A 683 -4.98 7.44 3.13
CA MET A 683 -4.31 7.14 1.85
C MET A 683 -3.33 5.95 1.92
N LYS A 684 -2.87 5.57 3.13
CA LYS A 684 -2.03 4.38 3.38
C LYS A 684 -2.82 3.10 3.65
N CYS A 685 -4.09 3.21 4.05
CA CYS A 685 -4.91 2.08 4.52
C CYS A 685 -6.04 1.69 3.54
N SER A 686 -6.15 2.39 2.42
CA SER A 686 -7.25 2.31 1.47
C SER A 686 -7.02 1.30 0.34
N GLU A 687 -7.87 0.28 0.25
CA GLU A 687 -7.94 -0.63 -0.89
C GLU A 687 -8.68 0.06 -2.06
N GLY A 688 -7.93 0.63 -3.01
CA GLY A 688 -8.48 1.18 -4.27
C GLY A 688 -8.90 2.66 -4.26
N TYR A 689 -8.34 3.48 -3.36
CA TYR A 689 -8.23 4.95 -3.49
C TYR A 689 -7.14 5.45 -2.55
N GLY A 690 -5.87 5.46 -2.99
CA GLY A 690 -4.71 5.75 -2.14
C GLY A 690 -3.51 6.28 -2.92
N PHE A 691 -2.35 6.40 -2.25
CA PHE A 691 -1.17 7.06 -2.83
C PHE A 691 -0.73 6.50 -4.18
N LYS A 692 -0.85 5.19 -4.38
CA LYS A 692 -0.56 4.54 -5.64
C LYS A 692 -1.40 5.07 -6.80
N GLU A 693 -2.72 5.12 -6.64
CA GLU A 693 -3.63 5.58 -7.69
C GLU A 693 -3.45 7.07 -7.98
N GLU A 694 -3.28 7.88 -6.94
CA GLU A 694 -3.00 9.31 -7.10
C GLU A 694 -1.68 9.53 -7.83
N TYR A 695 -0.63 8.74 -7.54
CA TYR A 695 0.64 8.79 -8.25
C TYR A 695 0.54 8.27 -9.70
N GLU A 696 -0.17 7.16 -9.94
CA GLU A 696 -0.41 6.58 -11.27
C GLU A 696 -1.29 7.48 -12.17
N SER A 697 -2.04 8.42 -11.58
CA SER A 697 -2.82 9.42 -12.33
C SER A 697 -1.96 10.51 -12.99
N PHE A 698 -0.71 10.71 -12.53
CA PHE A 698 0.18 11.66 -13.18
C PHE A 698 0.65 11.13 -14.54
N TYR A 699 0.54 11.96 -15.58
CA TYR A 699 1.05 11.63 -16.91
C TYR A 699 2.53 11.20 -16.86
N GLU A 700 2.84 10.03 -17.45
CA GLU A 700 4.19 9.52 -17.63
C GLU A 700 4.74 9.87 -19.01
N GLY A 701 5.96 10.42 -19.06
CA GLY A 701 6.62 10.78 -20.32
C GLY A 701 6.50 12.27 -20.64
N GLN A 702 6.79 12.64 -21.90
CA GLN A 702 6.93 14.03 -22.30
C GLN A 702 5.58 14.68 -22.64
N SER A 703 5.15 15.64 -21.82
CA SER A 703 3.87 16.36 -21.92
C SER A 703 3.93 17.69 -22.68
N ALA A 704 5.12 18.22 -22.95
CA ALA A 704 5.33 19.49 -23.65
C ALA A 704 6.57 19.43 -24.57
N PRO A 705 6.67 20.22 -25.67
CA PRO A 705 7.73 20.10 -26.70
C PRO A 705 9.18 20.18 -26.20
N TRP A 706 10.09 19.49 -26.90
CA TRP A 706 11.52 19.33 -26.55
C TRP A 706 12.45 19.30 -27.78
N GLU A 707 12.10 20.07 -28.81
CA GLU A 707 12.81 20.19 -30.08
C GLU A 707 14.29 20.57 -29.91
N CYS A 708 14.64 21.40 -28.92
CA CYS A 708 16.04 21.75 -28.65
C CYS A 708 16.83 20.57 -28.08
N ALA A 709 16.22 19.76 -27.21
CA ALA A 709 16.89 18.67 -26.51
C ALA A 709 17.18 17.45 -27.42
N LYS A 710 16.40 17.28 -28.49
CA LYS A 710 16.54 16.15 -29.43
C LYS A 710 17.50 16.40 -30.61
N LYS A 711 17.98 17.64 -30.81
CA LYS A 711 19.01 17.99 -31.81
C LYS A 711 20.27 17.14 -31.61
N ASP A 712 20.88 16.64 -32.68
CA ASP A 712 21.98 15.68 -32.58
C ASP A 712 23.20 16.22 -31.83
N GLU A 713 23.47 17.53 -31.94
CA GLU A 713 24.54 18.24 -31.20
C GLU A 713 24.26 18.32 -29.69
N ASN A 714 22.99 18.28 -29.29
CA ASN A 714 22.55 18.38 -27.89
C ASN A 714 22.32 17.02 -27.24
N ARG A 715 22.16 15.93 -28.01
CA ARG A 715 21.96 14.58 -27.47
C ARG A 715 23.11 14.14 -26.56
N VAL A 716 24.35 14.50 -26.88
CA VAL A 716 25.54 14.22 -26.05
C VAL A 716 25.57 15.03 -24.75
N LYS A 717 24.76 16.09 -24.62
CA LYS A 717 24.62 16.89 -23.40
C LYS A 717 23.53 16.35 -22.45
N ASN A 718 22.81 15.28 -22.82
CA ASN A 718 21.77 14.66 -21.99
C ASN A 718 22.28 13.39 -21.33
N ARG A 719 22.28 13.31 -20.00
CA ARG A 719 22.69 12.11 -19.24
C ARG A 719 21.78 10.90 -19.49
N TYR A 720 20.49 11.16 -19.73
CA TYR A 720 19.49 10.14 -19.99
C TYR A 720 18.63 10.56 -21.18
N GLY A 721 18.52 9.70 -22.21
CA GLY A 721 17.76 10.02 -23.42
C GLY A 721 16.25 10.23 -23.20
N ASN A 722 15.71 9.75 -22.07
CA ASN A 722 14.31 9.90 -21.67
C ASN A 722 14.06 11.04 -20.66
N ILE A 723 15.10 11.66 -20.08
CA ILE A 723 14.97 12.80 -19.15
C ILE A 723 15.60 14.04 -19.77
N ILE A 724 14.74 14.89 -20.33
CA ILE A 724 15.09 15.99 -21.24
C ILE A 724 14.41 17.30 -20.81
N ALA A 725 14.94 18.43 -21.28
CA ALA A 725 14.39 19.75 -20.98
C ALA A 725 13.32 20.17 -22.00
N TYR A 726 12.14 20.57 -21.52
CA TYR A 726 11.08 21.14 -22.37
C TYR A 726 11.44 22.56 -22.87
N ASP A 727 11.11 22.89 -24.12
CA ASP A 727 11.55 24.12 -24.79
C ASP A 727 11.00 25.43 -24.20
N HIS A 728 9.81 25.35 -23.59
CA HIS A 728 9.08 26.50 -23.05
C HIS A 728 9.63 26.96 -21.69
N SER A 729 10.26 26.06 -20.94
CA SER A 729 10.79 26.28 -19.58
C SER A 729 12.30 26.07 -19.48
N ARG A 730 12.98 25.60 -20.55
CA ARG A 730 14.43 25.34 -20.49
C ARG A 730 15.23 26.59 -20.18
N VAL A 731 16.28 26.43 -19.40
CA VAL A 731 17.32 27.47 -19.27
C VAL A 731 18.01 27.62 -20.62
N ARG A 732 18.26 28.86 -21.04
CA ARG A 732 18.90 29.19 -22.32
C ARG A 732 20.22 29.89 -22.03
N LEU A 733 21.33 29.21 -22.30
CA LEU A 733 22.63 29.83 -22.09
C LEU A 733 22.91 30.88 -23.17
N GLN A 734 23.59 31.96 -22.80
CA GLN A 734 24.17 32.90 -23.75
C GLN A 734 25.06 32.14 -24.74
N ALA A 735 24.84 32.39 -26.03
CA ALA A 735 25.64 31.82 -27.11
C ALA A 735 27.09 32.30 -27.01
N LEU A 736 28.03 31.39 -27.26
CA LEU A 736 29.45 31.65 -27.34
C LEU A 736 29.82 32.09 -28.76
N ASP A 737 30.76 33.03 -28.86
CA ASP A 737 31.29 33.48 -30.15
C ASP A 737 31.87 32.30 -30.95
N GLY A 738 31.32 32.06 -32.14
CA GLY A 738 31.72 30.96 -33.01
C GLY A 738 31.05 29.60 -32.77
N ASP A 739 30.19 29.46 -31.75
CA ASP A 739 29.40 28.22 -31.51
C ASP A 739 27.91 28.52 -31.29
N PRO A 740 27.08 28.54 -32.36
CA PRO A 740 25.64 28.75 -32.26
C PRO A 740 24.88 27.59 -31.59
N ASN A 741 25.52 26.45 -31.33
CA ASN A 741 24.91 25.30 -30.65
C ASN A 741 25.19 25.30 -29.13
N SER A 742 25.89 26.31 -28.62
CA SER A 742 26.26 26.44 -27.20
C SER A 742 25.12 26.85 -26.25
N GLU A 743 23.93 27.21 -26.75
CA GLU A 743 22.79 27.72 -25.96
C GLU A 743 22.06 26.68 -25.09
N TYR A 744 22.34 25.39 -25.26
CA TYR A 744 21.61 24.31 -24.61
C TYR A 744 22.33 23.73 -23.39
N ILE A 745 21.57 23.61 -22.30
CA ILE A 745 21.84 22.79 -21.13
C ILE A 745 20.55 22.03 -20.75
N ASN A 746 20.66 20.82 -20.21
CA ASN A 746 19.52 20.05 -19.73
C ASN A 746 19.07 20.55 -18.34
N ALA A 747 18.40 21.70 -18.33
CA ALA A 747 17.86 22.36 -17.14
C ALA A 747 16.55 23.08 -17.46
N ASN A 748 15.64 23.18 -16.49
CA ASN A 748 14.37 23.91 -16.61
C ASN A 748 14.16 24.84 -15.42
N TYR A 749 13.62 26.03 -15.67
CA TYR A 749 13.06 26.87 -14.63
C TYR A 749 11.79 26.25 -14.07
N VAL A 750 11.65 26.33 -12.74
CA VAL A 750 10.48 25.89 -11.99
C VAL A 750 10.14 26.96 -10.96
N ASP A 751 8.86 27.16 -10.73
CA ASP A 751 8.38 28.16 -9.78
C ASP A 751 8.52 27.64 -8.33
N GLY A 752 8.74 28.56 -7.40
CA GLY A 752 8.57 28.32 -5.97
C GLY A 752 7.24 28.89 -5.49
N TYR A 753 6.90 28.67 -4.22
CA TYR A 753 5.67 29.18 -3.64
C TYR A 753 5.57 30.72 -3.76
N HIS A 754 4.68 31.20 -4.62
CA HIS A 754 4.51 32.61 -5.00
C HIS A 754 5.78 33.29 -5.57
N ARG A 755 6.73 32.51 -6.14
CA ARG A 755 8.00 33.01 -6.68
C ARG A 755 8.28 32.41 -8.07
N PRO A 756 8.02 33.13 -9.18
CA PRO A 756 8.24 32.59 -10.52
C PRO A 756 9.72 32.34 -10.80
N ASN A 757 10.04 31.24 -11.49
CA ASN A 757 11.41 30.81 -11.82
C ASN A 757 12.39 30.75 -10.63
N TYR A 758 11.90 30.55 -9.40
CA TYR A 758 12.73 30.52 -8.19
C TYR A 758 13.76 29.37 -8.19
N TYR A 759 13.45 28.28 -8.88
CA TYR A 759 14.31 27.10 -9.00
C TYR A 759 14.78 26.86 -10.44
N ILE A 760 15.94 26.23 -10.55
CA ILE A 760 16.41 25.57 -11.77
C ILE A 760 16.59 24.09 -11.46
N ALA A 761 15.74 23.24 -12.02
CA ALA A 761 15.88 21.78 -11.94
C ALA A 761 16.77 21.30 -13.10
N THR A 762 17.94 20.73 -12.78
CA THR A 762 18.96 20.32 -13.78
C THR A 762 19.51 18.92 -13.53
N GLN A 763 20.03 18.27 -14.57
CA GLN A 763 20.73 16.99 -14.42
C GLN A 763 22.06 17.14 -13.66
N GLY A 764 22.55 16.07 -13.06
CA GLY A 764 23.90 16.03 -12.50
C GLY A 764 24.95 16.18 -13.61
N ALA A 765 25.82 17.18 -13.50
CA ALA A 765 26.80 17.55 -14.52
C ALA A 765 27.59 16.33 -15.03
N MET A 766 27.77 16.25 -16.35
CA MET A 766 28.65 15.28 -17.01
C MET A 766 30.00 15.93 -17.29
N GLN A 767 31.04 15.14 -17.60
CA GLN A 767 32.39 15.65 -17.85
C GLN A 767 32.41 16.71 -18.98
N GLU A 768 31.56 16.50 -19.99
CA GLU A 768 31.38 17.34 -21.17
C GLU A 768 30.56 18.61 -20.87
N THR A 769 29.79 18.62 -19.77
CA THR A 769 28.85 19.71 -19.43
C THR A 769 29.22 20.47 -18.14
N VAL A 770 30.37 20.20 -17.50
CA VAL A 770 30.82 20.95 -16.31
C VAL A 770 30.92 22.45 -16.60
N TYR A 771 31.48 22.81 -17.76
CA TYR A 771 31.58 24.21 -18.17
C TYR A 771 30.20 24.85 -18.42
N ASP A 772 29.30 24.17 -19.13
CA ASP A 772 27.93 24.66 -19.37
C ASP A 772 27.17 24.85 -18.03
N PHE A 773 27.39 23.98 -17.05
CA PHE A 773 26.81 24.09 -15.70
C PHE A 773 27.30 25.34 -14.95
N TRP A 774 28.61 25.62 -14.92
CA TRP A 774 29.10 26.85 -14.30
C TRP A 774 28.69 28.11 -15.08
N ARG A 775 28.57 28.01 -16.41
CA ARG A 775 28.07 29.12 -17.25
C ARG A 775 26.61 29.44 -16.92
N MET A 776 25.79 28.43 -16.65
CA MET A 776 24.43 28.57 -16.12
C MET A 776 24.43 29.25 -14.74
N VAL A 777 25.17 28.71 -13.77
CA VAL A 777 25.26 29.24 -12.40
C VAL A 777 25.67 30.72 -12.38
N TRP A 778 26.63 31.11 -13.23
CA TRP A 778 27.02 32.52 -13.39
C TRP A 778 25.92 33.37 -14.05
N GLN A 779 25.33 32.90 -15.14
CA GLN A 779 24.33 33.65 -15.89
C GLN A 779 23.09 33.96 -15.02
N GLU A 780 22.63 32.97 -14.27
CA GLU A 780 21.38 33.03 -13.50
C GLU A 780 21.54 33.67 -12.11
N ASN A 781 22.72 34.24 -11.81
CA ASN A 781 23.08 34.85 -10.53
C ASN A 781 22.80 33.93 -9.32
N THR A 782 23.05 32.63 -9.47
CA THR A 782 22.81 31.61 -8.46
C THR A 782 23.79 31.75 -7.30
N ALA A 783 23.27 31.93 -6.09
CA ALA A 783 24.06 31.88 -4.86
C ALA A 783 24.07 30.50 -4.18
N SER A 784 23.07 29.66 -4.45
CA SER A 784 22.89 28.34 -3.81
C SER A 784 22.71 27.21 -4.84
N ILE A 785 23.51 26.15 -4.71
CA ILE A 785 23.44 24.92 -5.49
C ILE A 785 23.07 23.77 -4.54
N ILE A 786 21.97 23.08 -4.79
CA ILE A 786 21.46 21.98 -3.97
C ILE A 786 21.72 20.68 -4.73
N MET A 787 22.58 19.83 -4.16
CA MET A 787 22.97 18.53 -4.70
C MET A 787 22.40 17.43 -3.82
N VAL A 788 21.39 16.69 -4.31
CA VAL A 788 20.72 15.61 -3.56
C VAL A 788 21.05 14.22 -4.16
N THR A 789 22.34 13.96 -4.40
CA THR A 789 22.87 12.68 -4.90
C THR A 789 24.33 12.54 -4.54
N ASN A 790 24.80 11.31 -4.30
CA ASN A 790 26.24 11.03 -4.22
C ASN A 790 26.84 10.95 -5.63
N LEU A 791 28.17 11.11 -5.74
CA LEU A 791 28.86 11.04 -7.05
C LEU A 791 28.75 9.65 -7.69
N VAL A 792 28.84 8.61 -6.85
CA VAL A 792 28.75 7.19 -7.23
C VAL A 792 27.82 6.48 -6.27
N GLU A 793 26.90 5.69 -6.81
CA GLU A 793 25.87 4.92 -6.06
C GLU A 793 25.81 3.50 -6.69
N VAL A 794 25.93 2.45 -5.90
CA VAL A 794 26.09 1.03 -6.31
C VAL A 794 27.10 0.84 -7.45
N GLY A 795 28.25 1.53 -7.36
CA GLY A 795 29.31 1.47 -8.39
C GLY A 795 28.95 2.16 -9.72
N ARG A 796 27.85 2.91 -9.81
CA ARG A 796 27.43 3.67 -10.99
C ARG A 796 27.61 5.17 -10.75
N VAL A 797 28.22 5.87 -11.70
CA VAL A 797 28.37 7.34 -11.65
C VAL A 797 27.01 8.01 -11.84
N LYS A 798 26.60 8.83 -10.86
CA LYS A 798 25.35 9.60 -10.86
C LYS A 798 25.60 11.07 -11.23
N CYS A 799 26.70 11.63 -10.77
CA CYS A 799 27.12 13.00 -11.06
C CYS A 799 28.65 13.05 -11.20
N CYS A 800 29.19 13.83 -12.14
CA CYS A 800 30.62 14.13 -12.14
C CYS A 800 30.93 15.16 -11.06
N LYS A 801 32.13 15.11 -10.49
CA LYS A 801 32.61 16.17 -9.60
C LYS A 801 32.85 17.41 -10.44
N TYR A 802 32.05 18.45 -10.22
CA TYR A 802 32.12 19.72 -10.97
C TYR A 802 32.79 20.84 -10.16
N TRP A 803 33.39 20.53 -9.02
CA TRP A 803 34.04 21.50 -8.14
C TRP A 803 35.48 21.09 -7.84
N PRO A 804 36.40 22.05 -7.65
CA PRO A 804 37.79 21.77 -7.30
C PRO A 804 37.96 21.38 -5.83
N ASP A 805 39.13 20.83 -5.50
CA ASP A 805 39.62 20.69 -4.11
C ASP A 805 40.37 21.95 -3.62
N ASP A 806 40.77 22.81 -4.54
CA ASP A 806 41.35 24.14 -4.30
C ASP A 806 40.81 25.09 -5.41
N THR A 807 41.53 25.23 -6.52
CA THR A 807 41.19 26.17 -7.60
C THR A 807 41.20 25.47 -8.96
N GLU A 808 40.17 25.69 -9.78
CA GLU A 808 40.12 25.21 -11.17
C GLU A 808 39.51 26.27 -12.11
N ILE A 809 39.94 26.28 -13.37
CA ILE A 809 39.51 27.25 -14.38
C ILE A 809 38.76 26.53 -15.51
N TYR A 810 37.44 26.65 -15.49
CA TYR A 810 36.54 26.17 -16.54
C TYR A 810 36.42 27.24 -17.64
N ARG A 811 37.39 27.24 -18.56
CA ARG A 811 37.57 28.23 -19.65
C ARG A 811 37.70 29.68 -19.16
N ASP A 812 36.60 30.42 -19.10
CA ASP A 812 36.52 31.82 -18.66
C ASP A 812 35.98 31.98 -17.23
N ILE A 813 35.56 30.89 -16.59
CA ILE A 813 35.08 30.88 -15.19
C ILE A 813 36.13 30.20 -14.31
N LYS A 814 36.66 30.93 -13.32
CA LYS A 814 37.52 30.41 -12.27
C LYS A 814 36.66 30.13 -11.04
N VAL A 815 36.82 28.93 -10.46
CA VAL A 815 36.15 28.50 -9.23
C VAL A 815 37.23 28.18 -8.20
N THR A 816 37.08 28.71 -6.99
CA THR A 816 38.01 28.54 -5.86
C THR A 816 37.23 28.08 -4.65
N LEU A 817 37.59 26.94 -4.05
CA LEU A 817 37.03 26.46 -2.79
C LEU A 817 37.55 27.33 -1.64
N ILE A 818 36.64 27.95 -0.88
CA ILE A 818 36.96 28.76 0.30
C ILE A 818 36.88 27.90 1.56
N GLU A 819 35.79 27.14 1.69
CA GLU A 819 35.43 26.43 2.93
C GLU A 819 34.66 25.15 2.62
N THR A 820 34.84 24.11 3.46
CA THR A 820 34.00 22.91 3.48
C THR A 820 33.55 22.63 4.91
N GLU A 821 32.25 22.80 5.18
CA GLU A 821 31.61 22.38 6.42
C GLU A 821 31.15 20.91 6.26
N LEU A 822 31.77 19.99 7.00
CA LEU A 822 31.34 18.59 7.08
C LEU A 822 30.30 18.42 8.20
N LEU A 823 29.13 17.89 7.85
CA LEU A 823 28.05 17.52 8.78
C LEU A 823 27.63 16.07 8.52
N ALA A 824 26.95 15.45 9.48
CA ALA A 824 26.71 14.00 9.42
C ALA A 824 25.90 13.55 8.20
N GLU A 825 24.91 14.34 7.77
CA GLU A 825 24.01 13.98 6.65
C GLU A 825 24.20 14.82 5.38
N TYR A 826 24.99 15.89 5.45
CA TYR A 826 25.24 16.79 4.33
C TYR A 826 26.57 17.54 4.46
N VAL A 827 27.07 18.03 3.33
CA VAL A 827 28.28 18.86 3.25
C VAL A 827 27.91 20.22 2.67
N ILE A 828 28.41 21.31 3.26
CA ILE A 828 28.32 22.64 2.67
C ILE A 828 29.71 23.01 2.12
N ARG A 829 29.79 23.49 0.88
CA ARG A 829 31.01 24.03 0.29
C ARG A 829 30.78 25.46 -0.17
N THR A 830 31.68 26.36 0.21
CA THR A 830 31.62 27.77 -0.19
C THR A 830 32.68 28.04 -1.25
N PHE A 831 32.29 28.61 -2.38
CA PHE A 831 33.17 28.89 -3.52
C PHE A 831 33.23 30.38 -3.84
N ALA A 832 34.43 30.90 -4.10
CA ALA A 832 34.60 32.15 -4.84
C ALA A 832 34.60 31.82 -6.34
N VAL A 833 33.69 32.45 -7.08
CA VAL A 833 33.59 32.31 -8.53
C VAL A 833 33.89 33.66 -9.19
N GLU A 834 34.74 33.64 -10.20
CA GLU A 834 35.19 34.80 -10.97
C GLU A 834 34.99 34.50 -12.47
N LYS A 835 34.45 35.46 -13.24
CA LYS A 835 34.38 35.35 -14.71
C LYS A 835 35.33 36.34 -15.38
N ARG A 836 36.15 35.87 -16.32
CA ARG A 836 37.10 36.70 -17.07
C ARG A 836 36.37 37.84 -17.79
N GLY A 837 36.75 39.08 -17.48
CA GLY A 837 36.13 40.29 -18.04
C GLY A 837 34.94 40.83 -17.24
N ALA A 838 34.47 40.12 -16.21
CA ALA A 838 33.61 40.69 -15.19
C ALA A 838 34.46 41.33 -14.07
N HIS A 839 33.98 42.43 -13.48
CA HIS A 839 34.62 43.13 -12.36
C HIS A 839 33.95 42.79 -11.02
N GLU A 840 33.56 41.54 -10.84
CA GLU A 840 32.90 41.03 -9.63
C GLU A 840 33.41 39.62 -9.28
N ILE A 841 33.38 39.30 -7.99
CA ILE A 841 33.61 37.96 -7.45
C ILE A 841 32.31 37.57 -6.73
N ARG A 842 31.78 36.37 -7.00
CA ARG A 842 30.53 35.90 -6.40
C ARG A 842 30.81 34.74 -5.46
N GLU A 843 30.24 34.80 -4.26
CA GLU A 843 30.22 33.68 -3.33
C GLU A 843 29.06 32.75 -3.69
N ILE A 844 29.34 31.47 -3.89
CA ILE A 844 28.34 30.45 -4.25
C ILE A 844 28.48 29.27 -3.30
N ARG A 845 27.38 28.85 -2.68
CA ARG A 845 27.34 27.75 -1.71
C ARG A 845 26.71 26.51 -2.32
N GLN A 846 27.42 25.39 -2.31
CA GLN A 846 26.87 24.08 -2.60
C GLN A 846 26.44 23.41 -1.30
N PHE A 847 25.17 23.02 -1.23
CA PHE A 847 24.58 22.20 -0.19
C PHE A 847 24.41 20.79 -0.75
N HIS A 848 25.23 19.83 -0.27
CA HIS A 848 25.30 18.46 -0.77
C HIS A 848 24.72 17.48 0.25
N PHE A 849 23.48 17.05 0.07
CA PHE A 849 22.85 16.04 0.92
C PHE A 849 23.35 14.63 0.55
N THR A 850 24.04 13.98 1.49
CA THR A 850 24.76 12.72 1.27
C THR A 850 24.00 11.50 1.78
N SER A 851 23.04 11.68 2.70
CA SER A 851 22.29 10.59 3.34
C SER A 851 21.07 10.08 2.57
N TRP A 852 20.87 10.46 1.29
CA TRP A 852 19.83 9.82 0.48
C TRP A 852 20.30 8.44 -0.01
N PRO A 853 19.61 7.34 0.32
CA PRO A 853 20.06 6.00 -0.05
C PRO A 853 20.04 5.74 -1.56
N ASP A 854 20.91 4.82 -2.00
CA ASP A 854 21.06 4.39 -3.39
C ASP A 854 19.77 3.83 -4.01
N HIS A 855 18.92 3.23 -3.18
CA HIS A 855 17.59 2.72 -3.51
C HIS A 855 16.55 3.32 -2.56
N GLY A 856 15.38 3.69 -3.12
CA GLY A 856 14.25 4.24 -2.37
C GLY A 856 14.46 5.66 -1.83
N VAL A 857 14.02 5.86 -0.58
CA VAL A 857 13.92 7.14 0.12
C VAL A 857 14.60 7.05 1.50
N PRO A 858 15.00 8.17 2.13
CA PRO A 858 15.46 8.17 3.52
C PRO A 858 14.40 7.54 4.43
N TYR A 859 14.82 6.75 5.41
CA TYR A 859 13.89 6.06 6.33
C TYR A 859 13.11 7.05 7.21
N HIS A 860 13.71 8.19 7.54
CA HIS A 860 13.09 9.31 8.28
C HIS A 860 13.32 10.62 7.53
N ALA A 861 12.40 11.59 7.64
CA ALA A 861 12.55 12.87 6.95
C ALA A 861 13.36 13.92 7.76
N THR A 862 13.53 13.70 9.08
CA THR A 862 14.19 14.62 10.02
C THR A 862 15.46 15.29 9.48
N GLY A 863 16.38 14.52 8.89
CA GLY A 863 17.62 15.04 8.32
C GLY A 863 17.45 15.91 7.07
N LEU A 864 16.55 15.49 6.17
CA LEU A 864 16.22 16.27 4.98
C LEU A 864 15.50 17.58 5.34
N LEU A 865 14.65 17.56 6.38
CA LEU A 865 13.99 18.77 6.89
C LEU A 865 15.01 19.75 7.50
N GLY A 866 15.97 19.24 8.27
CA GLY A 866 17.10 20.04 8.76
C GLY A 866 17.95 20.64 7.62
N PHE A 867 18.17 19.86 6.56
CA PHE A 867 18.84 20.32 5.34
C PHE A 867 18.04 21.42 4.60
N VAL A 868 16.73 21.26 4.42
CA VAL A 868 15.87 22.29 3.79
C VAL A 868 15.89 23.60 4.60
N ARG A 869 15.74 23.53 5.93
CA ARG A 869 15.85 24.71 6.81
C ARG A 869 17.23 25.37 6.72
N ARG A 870 18.30 24.58 6.59
CA ARG A 870 19.66 25.10 6.39
C ARG A 870 19.82 25.84 5.07
N VAL A 871 19.27 25.30 3.98
CA VAL A 871 19.27 25.95 2.67
C VAL A 871 18.49 27.26 2.73
N LYS A 872 17.26 27.26 3.27
CA LYS A 872 16.44 28.48 3.41
C LYS A 872 17.15 29.57 4.22
N SER A 873 17.78 29.23 5.34
CA SER A 873 18.46 30.19 6.23
C SER A 873 19.80 30.72 5.70
N LYS A 874 20.58 29.93 4.94
CA LYS A 874 21.87 30.39 4.35
C LYS A 874 21.74 30.98 2.93
N ASN A 875 20.56 30.96 2.28
CA ASN A 875 20.37 31.54 0.95
C ASN A 875 20.16 33.08 0.99
N PRO A 876 20.95 33.90 0.27
CA PRO A 876 20.84 35.35 0.33
C PRO A 876 19.52 35.91 -0.23
N ALA A 877 18.94 36.90 0.45
CA ALA A 877 17.84 37.69 -0.09
C ALA A 877 18.30 38.48 -1.33
N GLY A 878 17.61 38.30 -2.45
CA GLY A 878 17.97 38.92 -3.74
C GLY A 878 18.94 38.12 -4.61
N ALA A 879 19.33 36.89 -4.20
CA ALA A 879 19.98 35.94 -5.09
C ALA A 879 19.06 35.56 -6.27
N GLY A 880 19.65 35.12 -7.38
CA GLY A 880 18.93 34.54 -8.51
C GLY A 880 18.44 33.11 -8.23
N SER A 881 18.04 32.40 -9.28
CA SER A 881 17.41 31.08 -9.16
C SER A 881 18.31 30.07 -8.43
N ILE A 882 17.71 29.31 -7.52
CA ILE A 882 18.36 28.22 -6.79
C ILE A 882 18.52 27.02 -7.72
N VAL A 883 19.75 26.56 -7.95
CA VAL A 883 20.01 25.38 -8.80
C VAL A 883 19.85 24.12 -7.97
N VAL A 884 18.95 23.22 -8.35
CA VAL A 884 18.67 21.96 -7.66
C VAL A 884 18.93 20.79 -8.62
N HIS A 885 19.77 19.84 -8.22
CA HIS A 885 20.10 18.68 -9.05
C HIS A 885 20.28 17.38 -8.27
N CYS A 886 20.08 16.27 -8.98
CA CYS A 886 20.42 14.93 -8.53
C CYS A 886 21.24 14.25 -9.65
N SER A 887 20.96 13.00 -10.00
CA SER A 887 21.47 12.38 -11.25
C SER A 887 20.74 12.90 -12.48
N ALA A 888 19.41 12.73 -12.53
CA ALA A 888 18.58 13.11 -13.68
C ALA A 888 17.95 14.52 -13.56
N GLY A 889 17.96 15.10 -12.35
CA GLY A 889 17.29 16.37 -12.08
C GLY A 889 15.77 16.27 -12.03
N ALA A 890 15.22 15.14 -11.57
CA ALA A 890 13.78 14.87 -11.63
C ALA A 890 13.22 14.27 -10.33
N GLY A 891 13.68 13.09 -9.89
CA GLY A 891 13.16 12.40 -8.71
C GLY A 891 13.44 13.10 -7.39
N ARG A 892 14.63 12.86 -6.80
CA ARG A 892 15.08 13.51 -5.55
C ARG A 892 15.04 15.05 -5.61
N THR A 893 15.35 15.62 -6.79
CA THR A 893 15.21 17.05 -7.08
C THR A 893 13.78 17.55 -6.89
N GLY A 894 12.79 16.84 -7.46
CA GLY A 894 11.38 17.15 -7.25
C GLY A 894 10.96 17.00 -5.79
N CYS A 895 11.43 15.96 -5.09
CA CYS A 895 11.13 15.79 -3.67
C CYS A 895 11.57 16.99 -2.82
N PHE A 896 12.81 17.44 -2.99
CA PHE A 896 13.33 18.63 -2.30
C PHE A 896 12.45 19.86 -2.56
N MET A 897 12.12 20.10 -3.83
CA MET A 897 11.36 21.28 -4.25
C MET A 897 9.91 21.27 -3.76
N VAL A 898 9.21 20.12 -3.83
CA VAL A 898 7.85 20.00 -3.32
C VAL A 898 7.82 20.19 -1.81
N ILE A 899 8.75 19.57 -1.07
CA ILE A 899 8.84 19.77 0.38
C ILE A 899 9.07 21.26 0.69
N ASP A 900 10.03 21.92 0.04
CA ASP A 900 10.31 23.33 0.28
C ASP A 900 9.09 24.25 0.04
N ILE A 901 8.40 24.07 -1.10
CA ILE A 901 7.20 24.81 -1.52
C ILE A 901 6.03 24.56 -0.57
N MET A 902 5.79 23.30 -0.20
CA MET A 902 4.67 22.91 0.68
C MET A 902 4.88 23.36 2.13
N LEU A 903 6.13 23.47 2.59
CA LEU A 903 6.42 24.08 3.88
C LEU A 903 6.12 25.59 3.89
N ASP A 904 6.46 26.32 2.81
CA ASP A 904 6.08 27.74 2.66
C ASP A 904 4.53 27.89 2.65
N MET A 905 3.80 26.99 1.97
CA MET A 905 2.33 26.99 1.92
C MET A 905 1.69 26.66 3.28
N ALA A 906 2.19 25.63 3.97
CA ALA A 906 1.72 25.23 5.29
C ALA A 906 1.87 26.34 6.33
N GLU A 907 3.02 27.03 6.33
CA GLU A 907 3.32 28.14 7.25
C GLU A 907 2.43 29.37 7.00
N ARG A 908 2.12 29.67 5.73
CA ARG A 908 1.43 30.92 5.33
C ARG A 908 -0.08 30.80 5.26
N GLU A 909 -0.62 29.65 4.87
CA GLU A 909 -2.05 29.43 4.62
C GLU A 909 -2.68 28.33 5.49
N GLY A 910 -1.88 27.52 6.21
CA GLY A 910 -2.40 26.41 7.02
C GLY A 910 -2.94 25.24 6.19
N VAL A 911 -2.58 25.16 4.92
CA VAL A 911 -2.96 24.11 3.95
C VAL A 911 -1.74 23.63 3.16
N VAL A 912 -1.85 22.45 2.53
CA VAL A 912 -0.87 21.90 1.61
C VAL A 912 -1.56 21.28 0.39
N ASP A 913 -0.97 21.41 -0.80
CA ASP A 913 -1.48 20.88 -2.06
C ASP A 913 -0.38 20.16 -2.85
N ILE A 914 -0.02 18.97 -2.34
CA ILE A 914 1.12 18.19 -2.82
C ILE A 914 0.87 17.67 -4.24
N TYR A 915 -0.37 17.25 -4.53
CA TYR A 915 -0.76 16.73 -5.84
C TYR A 915 -0.64 17.79 -6.94
N ASN A 916 -1.27 18.97 -6.77
CA ASN A 916 -1.21 20.00 -7.79
C ASN A 916 0.21 20.58 -7.92
N CYS A 917 0.99 20.65 -6.82
CA CYS A 917 2.40 21.02 -6.87
C CYS A 917 3.23 20.06 -7.74
N VAL A 918 3.11 18.73 -7.55
CA VAL A 918 3.82 17.75 -8.39
C VAL A 918 3.36 17.82 -9.85
N ARG A 919 2.07 18.01 -10.09
CA ARG A 919 1.50 18.22 -11.44
C ARG A 919 2.10 19.46 -12.12
N GLU A 920 2.23 20.57 -11.41
CA GLU A 920 2.85 21.81 -11.93
C GLU A 920 4.34 21.62 -12.22
N LEU A 921 5.07 20.97 -11.31
CA LEU A 921 6.47 20.58 -11.53
C LEU A 921 6.62 19.70 -12.79
N ARG A 922 5.74 18.71 -13.00
CA ARG A 922 5.72 17.85 -14.19
C ARG A 922 5.35 18.62 -15.48
N SER A 923 4.65 19.75 -15.39
CA SER A 923 4.42 20.63 -16.55
C SER A 923 5.70 21.38 -16.95
N ARG A 924 6.53 21.77 -15.97
CA ARG A 924 7.79 22.50 -16.20
C ARG A 924 8.95 21.60 -16.61
N ARG A 925 9.04 20.37 -16.10
CA ARG A 925 10.10 19.39 -16.42
C ARG A 925 9.60 17.95 -16.37
N VAL A 926 10.09 17.10 -17.27
CA VAL A 926 9.64 15.71 -17.40
C VAL A 926 9.88 14.88 -16.12
N ASN A 927 8.88 14.09 -15.74
CA ASN A 927 8.93 13.09 -14.65
C ASN A 927 9.46 13.61 -13.30
N MET A 928 9.16 14.86 -12.92
CA MET A 928 9.42 15.35 -11.56
C MET A 928 8.68 14.48 -10.53
N VAL A 929 9.39 14.07 -9.47
CA VAL A 929 9.01 12.98 -8.54
C VAL A 929 8.80 11.65 -9.31
N GLN A 930 9.79 10.76 -9.23
CA GLN A 930 9.96 9.64 -10.19
C GLN A 930 9.43 8.29 -9.71
N THR A 931 9.06 8.15 -8.44
CA THR A 931 8.53 6.89 -7.88
C THR A 931 7.40 7.18 -6.90
N GLU A 932 6.50 6.20 -6.72
CA GLU A 932 5.46 6.23 -5.68
C GLU A 932 6.09 6.41 -4.28
N GLU A 933 7.18 5.68 -3.98
CA GLU A 933 7.93 5.82 -2.72
C GLU A 933 8.37 7.26 -2.44
N GLN A 934 8.83 7.98 -3.47
CA GLN A 934 9.18 9.40 -3.38
C GLN A 934 7.96 10.28 -3.11
N TYR A 935 6.81 9.96 -3.72
CA TYR A 935 5.56 10.68 -3.50
C TYR A 935 5.02 10.50 -2.08
N VAL A 936 5.04 9.26 -1.55
CA VAL A 936 4.66 8.96 -0.16
C VAL A 936 5.62 9.63 0.83
N PHE A 937 6.93 9.60 0.56
CA PHE A 937 7.94 10.23 1.42
C PHE A 937 7.77 11.76 1.53
N ILE A 938 7.36 12.43 0.45
CA ILE A 938 7.03 13.88 0.50
C ILE A 938 5.91 14.16 1.50
N HIS A 939 4.85 13.34 1.49
CA HIS A 939 3.73 13.47 2.44
C HIS A 939 4.18 13.24 3.88
N ASP A 940 4.96 12.18 4.12
CA ASP A 940 5.50 11.88 5.45
C ASP A 940 6.45 12.98 5.95
N ALA A 941 7.28 13.56 5.08
CA ALA A 941 8.17 14.67 5.42
C ALA A 941 7.42 15.96 5.79
N ILE A 942 6.37 16.30 5.04
CA ILE A 942 5.55 17.49 5.31
C ILE A 942 4.73 17.28 6.61
N LEU A 943 4.16 16.09 6.81
CA LEU A 943 3.50 15.72 8.06
C LEU A 943 4.45 15.81 9.26
N GLU A 944 5.66 15.26 9.12
CA GLU A 944 6.69 15.31 10.16
C GLU A 944 7.01 16.77 10.54
N ALA A 945 7.23 17.63 9.54
CA ALA A 945 7.52 19.05 9.75
C ALA A 945 6.35 19.80 10.41
N CYS A 946 5.12 19.58 9.95
CA CYS A 946 3.91 20.20 10.50
C CYS A 946 3.63 19.77 11.95
N LEU A 947 3.89 18.51 12.30
CA LEU A 947 3.74 18.02 13.67
C LEU A 947 4.83 18.54 14.61
N CYS A 948 6.06 18.73 14.13
CA CYS A 948 7.19 19.13 14.96
C CYS A 948 7.36 20.65 15.07
N GLY A 949 6.92 21.42 14.08
CA GLY A 949 7.20 22.85 13.98
C GLY A 949 8.69 23.15 13.75
N ASP A 950 9.04 24.44 13.79
CA ASP A 950 10.45 24.86 13.91
C ASP A 950 10.82 25.03 15.38
N THR A 951 11.87 24.33 15.79
CA THR A 951 12.34 24.18 17.17
C THR A 951 13.77 24.71 17.35
N THR A 952 14.33 25.33 16.31
CA THR A 952 15.65 25.97 16.35
C THR A 952 15.59 27.30 17.08
N ILE A 953 16.44 27.47 18.10
CA ILE A 953 16.52 28.66 18.95
C ILE A 953 17.91 29.31 18.77
N PRO A 954 18.00 30.61 18.40
CA PRO A 954 19.25 31.34 18.38
C PRO A 954 19.91 31.43 19.77
N ASP A 955 21.24 31.37 19.82
CA ASP A 955 22.01 31.40 21.07
C ASP A 955 21.63 32.58 21.99
N SER A 956 21.49 33.77 21.40
CA SER A 956 21.08 35.03 22.03
C SER A 956 19.70 35.00 22.69
N GLN A 957 18.82 34.09 22.28
CA GLN A 957 17.44 33.97 22.76
C GLN A 957 17.23 32.76 23.68
N LEU A 958 18.22 31.86 23.79
CA LEU A 958 18.09 30.56 24.47
C LEU A 958 17.63 30.66 25.93
N ARG A 959 18.20 31.61 26.71
CA ARG A 959 17.81 31.79 28.12
C ARG A 959 16.37 32.29 28.28
N SER A 960 15.92 33.21 27.42
CA SER A 960 14.54 33.72 27.43
C SER A 960 13.54 32.68 26.95
N ALA A 961 13.87 31.94 25.89
CA ALA A 961 13.04 30.85 25.37
C ALA A 961 12.83 29.76 26.45
N TYR A 962 13.91 29.30 27.09
CA TYR A 962 13.80 28.30 28.17
C TYR A 962 12.92 28.75 29.35
N TYR A 963 12.95 30.05 29.70
CA TYR A 963 12.10 30.58 30.78
C TYR A 963 10.62 30.54 30.39
N GLU A 964 10.26 31.06 29.22
CA GLU A 964 8.87 31.04 28.75
C GLU A 964 8.39 29.60 28.46
N MET A 965 9.24 28.72 27.94
CA MET A 965 8.88 27.31 27.69
C MET A 965 8.54 26.53 28.97
N ASN A 966 9.09 26.91 30.12
CA ASN A 966 8.80 26.28 31.41
C ASN A 966 7.62 26.92 32.16
N LYS A 967 7.10 28.05 31.67
CA LYS A 967 5.94 28.74 32.23
C LYS A 967 4.70 27.86 32.11
N LEU A 968 3.91 27.80 33.17
CA LEU A 968 2.64 27.08 33.17
C LEU A 968 1.54 27.96 32.58
N GLU A 969 0.84 27.43 31.59
CA GLU A 969 -0.39 28.03 31.09
C GLU A 969 -1.53 27.84 32.10
N PRO A 970 -2.23 28.92 32.52
CA PRO A 970 -3.31 28.80 33.51
C PRO A 970 -4.51 27.96 33.08
N GLN A 971 -4.75 27.81 31.77
CA GLN A 971 -5.91 27.08 31.25
C GLN A 971 -5.68 25.57 31.15
N THR A 972 -4.49 25.15 30.73
CA THR A 972 -4.15 23.75 30.45
C THR A 972 -3.37 23.07 31.58
N ASN A 973 -2.83 23.86 32.54
CA ASN A 973 -1.88 23.40 33.57
C ASN A 973 -0.70 22.60 32.95
N SER A 974 -0.25 23.08 31.80
CA SER A 974 0.77 22.52 30.95
C SER A 974 1.82 23.59 30.65
N SER A 975 2.96 23.19 30.11
CA SER A 975 4.01 24.11 29.66
C SER A 975 4.48 23.68 28.27
N GLN A 976 4.97 24.63 27.48
CA GLN A 976 5.47 24.35 26.13
C GLN A 976 6.56 23.26 26.14
N MET A 977 7.46 23.26 27.14
CA MET A 977 8.47 22.21 27.35
C MET A 977 7.85 20.80 27.51
N LYS A 978 6.70 20.70 28.19
CA LYS A 978 5.97 19.43 28.38
C LYS A 978 5.23 19.01 27.12
N GLU A 979 4.74 19.96 26.32
CA GLU A 979 4.08 19.71 25.04
C GLU A 979 5.07 19.32 23.95
N GLU A 980 6.20 20.02 23.84
CA GLU A 980 7.29 19.66 22.94
C GLU A 980 7.80 18.23 23.23
N TYR A 981 7.97 17.86 24.51
CA TYR A 981 8.30 16.48 24.87
C TYR A 981 7.18 15.47 24.56
N ARG A 982 5.90 15.85 24.67
CA ARG A 982 4.77 15.00 24.22
C ARG A 982 4.80 14.80 22.70
N THR A 983 5.01 15.87 21.93
CA THR A 983 5.19 15.81 20.48
C THR A 983 6.36 14.91 20.11
N LEU A 984 7.50 15.04 20.80
CA LEU A 984 8.67 14.16 20.62
C LEU A 984 8.29 12.69 20.80
N ASN A 985 7.53 12.36 21.85
CA ASN A 985 7.04 10.99 22.08
C ASN A 985 6.06 10.53 20.98
N MET A 986 5.18 11.40 20.49
CA MET A 986 4.24 11.09 19.40
C MET A 986 4.93 10.84 18.05
N VAL A 987 6.01 11.57 17.75
CA VAL A 987 6.78 11.42 16.51
C VAL A 987 7.98 10.46 16.66
N THR A 988 8.13 9.81 17.81
CA THR A 988 9.13 8.76 18.01
C THR A 988 8.68 7.50 17.26
N PRO A 989 9.52 6.90 16.39
CA PRO A 989 9.13 5.72 15.63
C PRO A 989 8.82 4.52 16.52
N THR A 990 7.60 3.97 16.41
CA THR A 990 7.25 2.68 17.01
C THR A 990 7.91 1.56 16.20
N LEU A 991 8.91 0.91 16.79
CA LEU A 991 9.56 -0.25 16.17
C LEU A 991 8.63 -1.46 16.17
N ARG A 992 8.60 -2.15 15.03
CA ARG A 992 7.86 -3.40 14.85
C ARG A 992 8.79 -4.59 15.09
N VAL A 993 8.21 -5.80 15.13
CA VAL A 993 8.96 -7.05 15.34
C VAL A 993 9.96 -7.28 14.20
N GLU A 994 9.54 -6.96 12.97
CA GLU A 994 10.39 -7.03 11.77
C GLU A 994 11.56 -6.02 11.78
N ASP A 995 11.43 -4.88 12.45
CA ASP A 995 12.51 -3.87 12.53
C ASP A 995 13.67 -4.33 13.44
N CYS A 996 13.46 -5.30 14.32
CA CYS A 996 14.43 -5.80 15.30
C CYS A 996 14.73 -7.30 15.13
N SER A 997 14.55 -7.83 13.91
CA SER A 997 14.53 -9.26 13.62
C SER A 997 15.83 -9.98 14.03
N ILE A 998 16.98 -9.31 13.94
CA ILE A 998 18.30 -9.88 14.29
C ILE A 998 18.48 -9.93 15.81
N ALA A 999 18.06 -8.88 16.53
CA ALA A 999 18.07 -8.83 17.98
C ALA A 999 17.15 -9.89 18.62
N LEU A 1000 16.05 -10.21 17.93
CA LEU A 1000 15.04 -11.19 18.32
C LEU A 1000 15.37 -12.66 17.95
N LEU A 1001 16.52 -12.94 17.33
CA LEU A 1001 16.94 -14.32 17.08
C LEU A 1001 17.22 -15.06 18.40
N PRO A 1002 16.77 -16.32 18.60
CA PRO A 1002 16.92 -17.03 19.87
C PRO A 1002 18.36 -17.07 20.42
N ARG A 1003 19.36 -17.19 19.54
CA ARG A 1003 20.80 -17.17 19.90
C ARG A 1003 21.32 -15.83 20.44
N ASN A 1004 20.52 -14.77 20.32
CA ASN A 1004 20.85 -13.40 20.72
C ASN A 1004 20.03 -12.94 21.94
N HIS A 1005 19.00 -13.69 22.38
CA HIS A 1005 18.15 -13.30 23.51
C HIS A 1005 18.95 -13.07 24.79
N GLU A 1006 19.83 -13.99 25.16
CA GLU A 1006 20.70 -13.87 26.35
C GLU A 1006 21.74 -12.74 26.24
N LYS A 1007 21.90 -12.10 25.08
CA LYS A 1007 22.78 -10.95 24.88
C LYS A 1007 22.06 -9.61 25.11
N ASN A 1008 20.74 -9.61 25.24
CA ASN A 1008 19.91 -8.43 25.47
C ASN A 1008 19.59 -8.31 26.97
N ARG A 1009 19.80 -7.12 27.55
CA ARG A 1009 19.43 -6.83 28.93
C ARG A 1009 17.91 -6.68 29.11
N CYS A 1010 17.23 -6.16 28.08
CA CYS A 1010 15.79 -5.95 28.04
C CYS A 1010 15.31 -6.21 26.61
N MET A 1011 14.22 -6.97 26.45
CA MET A 1011 13.64 -7.31 25.15
C MET A 1011 12.71 -6.22 24.60
N ASP A 1012 12.30 -5.27 25.44
CA ASP A 1012 11.50 -4.09 25.03
C ASP A 1012 12.39 -2.93 24.53
N ILE A 1013 13.72 -3.03 24.73
CA ILE A 1013 14.71 -1.97 24.45
C ILE A 1013 15.74 -2.46 23.42
N LEU A 1014 15.27 -2.92 22.27
CA LEU A 1014 16.13 -3.40 21.19
C LEU A 1014 16.53 -2.28 20.23
N PRO A 1015 17.76 -2.31 19.68
CA PRO A 1015 18.12 -1.49 18.53
C PRO A 1015 17.50 -2.08 17.24
N PRO A 1016 17.06 -1.24 16.29
CA PRO A 1016 16.58 -1.73 15.00
C PRO A 1016 17.73 -2.23 14.13
N ASP A 1017 17.45 -3.21 13.28
CA ASP A 1017 18.44 -3.94 12.47
C ASP A 1017 19.28 -3.01 11.57
N ARG A 1018 18.68 -1.91 11.06
CA ARG A 1018 19.35 -0.88 10.24
C ARG A 1018 20.46 -0.11 10.97
N CYS A 1019 20.42 -0.08 12.31
CA CYS A 1019 21.39 0.65 13.15
C CYS A 1019 22.41 -0.28 13.83
N LEU A 1020 22.32 -1.60 13.62
CA LEU A 1020 23.18 -2.57 14.31
C LEU A 1020 24.65 -2.49 13.85
N PRO A 1021 25.62 -2.41 14.78
CA PRO A 1021 27.00 -2.74 14.48
C PRO A 1021 27.18 -4.27 14.43
N PHE A 1022 27.72 -4.78 13.33
CA PHE A 1022 28.04 -6.19 13.14
C PHE A 1022 29.51 -6.45 13.48
N LEU A 1023 29.76 -7.34 14.44
CA LEU A 1023 31.12 -7.72 14.85
C LEU A 1023 31.78 -8.61 13.80
N ILE A 1024 33.08 -8.40 13.58
CA ILE A 1024 33.87 -9.17 12.62
C ILE A 1024 34.10 -10.57 13.19
N THR A 1025 33.48 -11.58 12.60
CA THR A 1025 33.64 -12.99 12.99
C THR A 1025 34.85 -13.63 12.34
N ILE A 1026 35.69 -14.28 13.15
CA ILE A 1026 36.80 -15.13 12.70
C ILE A 1026 36.38 -16.61 12.89
N ASP A 1027 36.96 -17.53 12.10
CA ASP A 1027 36.65 -18.97 12.13
C ASP A 1027 36.51 -19.51 13.57
N GLY A 1028 35.31 -20.00 13.89
CA GLY A 1028 34.95 -20.55 15.22
C GLY A 1028 34.09 -19.64 16.10
N GLU A 1029 33.88 -18.36 15.75
CA GLU A 1029 32.97 -17.45 16.47
C GLU A 1029 31.53 -17.54 15.96
N SER A 1030 30.59 -17.91 16.83
CA SER A 1030 29.20 -18.25 16.47
C SER A 1030 28.22 -17.06 16.38
N SER A 1031 28.65 -15.84 16.71
CA SER A 1031 27.78 -14.66 16.73
C SER A 1031 28.55 -13.38 16.39
N ASN A 1032 27.94 -12.60 15.48
CA ASN A 1032 28.33 -11.26 15.05
C ASN A 1032 27.48 -10.15 15.71
N TYR A 1033 26.63 -10.49 16.69
CA TYR A 1033 25.65 -9.59 17.28
C TYR A 1033 26.05 -9.09 18.68
N ILE A 1034 25.78 -7.80 18.91
CA ILE A 1034 25.79 -7.11 20.21
C ILE A 1034 24.61 -6.12 20.26
N ASN A 1035 24.00 -5.92 21.42
CA ASN A 1035 22.92 -4.94 21.60
C ASN A 1035 23.50 -3.51 21.69
N ALA A 1036 23.72 -2.92 20.51
CA ALA A 1036 24.20 -1.57 20.34
C ALA A 1036 23.58 -0.93 19.09
N ALA A 1037 23.62 0.40 19.00
CA ALA A 1037 23.17 1.15 17.83
C ALA A 1037 24.23 2.19 17.42
N LEU A 1038 24.53 2.24 16.12
CA LEU A 1038 25.29 3.31 15.49
C LEU A 1038 24.45 4.60 15.47
N MET A 1039 25.06 5.72 15.82
CA MET A 1039 24.39 7.02 15.87
C MET A 1039 25.32 8.15 15.44
N ASP A 1040 24.73 9.13 14.80
CA ASP A 1040 25.45 10.29 14.24
C ASP A 1040 25.68 11.35 15.32
N SER A 1041 26.76 12.13 15.17
CA SER A 1041 26.92 13.41 15.86
C SER A 1041 26.38 14.54 15.00
N TYR A 1042 26.63 15.81 15.35
CA TYR A 1042 26.30 16.91 14.45
C TYR A 1042 27.21 16.91 13.20
N LYS A 1043 28.49 16.55 13.37
CA LYS A 1043 29.51 16.61 12.32
C LYS A 1043 29.76 15.31 11.56
N GLN A 1044 29.61 14.17 12.22
CA GLN A 1044 30.14 12.89 11.73
C GLN A 1044 29.08 11.78 11.77
N PRO A 1045 28.92 11.01 10.68
CA PRO A 1045 28.04 9.85 10.67
C PRO A 1045 28.64 8.70 11.49
N SER A 1046 27.80 8.01 12.26
CA SER A 1046 28.17 6.90 13.15
C SER A 1046 29.31 7.24 14.12
N ALA A 1047 29.36 8.48 14.62
CA ALA A 1047 30.34 8.96 15.60
C ALA A 1047 30.19 8.30 16.98
N PHE A 1048 28.94 8.02 17.38
CA PHE A 1048 28.59 7.36 18.62
C PHE A 1048 28.20 5.91 18.37
N ILE A 1049 28.53 5.04 19.32
CA ILE A 1049 27.96 3.70 19.40
C ILE A 1049 27.30 3.54 20.78
N VAL A 1050 25.98 3.58 20.81
CA VAL A 1050 25.22 3.50 22.06
C VAL A 1050 24.90 2.05 22.37
N THR A 1051 25.34 1.55 23.53
CA THR A 1051 25.16 0.16 23.97
C THR A 1051 24.61 0.08 25.38
N GLN A 1052 23.98 -1.04 25.72
CA GLN A 1052 23.72 -1.41 27.12
C GLN A 1052 25.04 -1.66 27.87
N HIS A 1053 25.04 -1.55 29.22
CA HIS A 1053 26.18 -1.96 30.04
C HIS A 1053 26.46 -3.47 29.79
N PRO A 1054 27.72 -3.88 29.49
CA PRO A 1054 28.04 -5.26 29.11
C PRO A 1054 27.54 -6.30 30.11
N LEU A 1055 26.85 -7.33 29.61
CA LEU A 1055 26.46 -8.49 30.42
C LEU A 1055 27.67 -9.43 30.61
N PRO A 1056 27.70 -10.30 31.64
CA PRO A 1056 28.83 -11.21 31.87
C PRO A 1056 29.21 -12.08 30.66
N ASN A 1057 28.23 -12.46 29.84
CA ASN A 1057 28.41 -13.23 28.61
C ASN A 1057 28.77 -12.37 27.36
N THR A 1058 28.68 -11.04 27.43
CA THR A 1058 28.96 -10.13 26.30
C THR A 1058 30.18 -9.21 26.50
N VAL A 1059 30.91 -9.30 27.62
CA VAL A 1059 32.17 -8.54 27.85
C VAL A 1059 33.17 -8.71 26.70
N LYS A 1060 33.32 -9.92 26.15
CA LYS A 1060 34.18 -10.17 24.97
C LYS A 1060 33.69 -9.40 23.74
N ASP A 1061 32.38 -9.45 23.49
CA ASP A 1061 31.77 -8.82 22.32
C ASP A 1061 31.80 -7.29 22.41
N PHE A 1062 31.74 -6.73 23.62
CA PHE A 1062 31.93 -5.30 23.86
C PHE A 1062 33.34 -4.84 23.48
N TRP A 1063 34.39 -5.53 23.91
CA TRP A 1063 35.76 -5.15 23.50
C TRP A 1063 36.05 -5.45 22.03
N ARG A 1064 35.35 -6.41 21.40
CA ARG A 1064 35.34 -6.58 19.94
C ARG A 1064 34.71 -5.37 19.24
N LEU A 1065 33.55 -4.88 19.71
CA LEU A 1065 32.89 -3.69 19.17
C LEU A 1065 33.83 -2.48 19.17
N VAL A 1066 34.50 -2.23 20.30
CA VAL A 1066 35.48 -1.15 20.46
C VAL A 1066 36.60 -1.24 19.40
N LEU A 1067 37.16 -2.43 19.17
CA LEU A 1067 38.26 -2.61 18.21
C LEU A 1067 37.79 -2.58 16.74
N ASP A 1068 36.72 -3.30 16.43
CA ASP A 1068 36.19 -3.51 15.07
C ASP A 1068 35.66 -2.21 14.45
N TYR A 1069 35.13 -1.29 15.28
CA TYR A 1069 34.62 0.01 14.83
C TYR A 1069 35.59 1.18 15.05
N HIS A 1070 36.83 0.89 15.42
CA HIS A 1070 37.89 1.89 15.68
C HIS A 1070 37.46 2.94 16.72
N CYS A 1071 36.92 2.47 17.84
CA CYS A 1071 36.55 3.32 18.96
C CYS A 1071 37.80 3.65 19.78
N THR A 1072 37.96 4.93 20.09
CA THR A 1072 39.07 5.53 20.86
C THR A 1072 38.61 5.99 22.24
N SER A 1073 37.30 6.15 22.44
CA SER A 1073 36.69 6.55 23.71
C SER A 1073 35.58 5.60 24.13
N VAL A 1074 35.43 5.40 25.44
CA VAL A 1074 34.28 4.72 26.07
C VAL A 1074 33.73 5.60 27.18
N VAL A 1075 32.45 5.96 27.15
CA VAL A 1075 31.77 6.75 28.19
C VAL A 1075 30.81 5.86 28.95
N MET A 1076 30.97 5.79 30.27
CA MET A 1076 30.19 4.96 31.19
C MET A 1076 29.42 5.84 32.18
N LEU A 1077 28.09 5.75 32.15
CA LEU A 1077 27.15 6.65 32.86
C LEU A 1077 26.35 5.96 33.97
N ASN A 1078 26.84 4.83 34.47
CA ASN A 1078 26.33 4.10 35.63
C ASN A 1078 27.48 3.49 36.43
N ASP A 1079 27.20 3.09 37.66
CA ASP A 1079 28.13 2.36 38.50
C ASP A 1079 28.16 0.86 38.16
N VAL A 1080 29.19 0.17 38.66
CA VAL A 1080 29.25 -1.30 38.67
C VAL A 1080 28.28 -1.81 39.73
N ASP A 1081 27.27 -2.58 39.31
CA ASP A 1081 26.26 -3.16 40.19
C ASP A 1081 26.07 -4.65 39.87
N PRO A 1082 26.64 -5.56 40.68
CA PRO A 1082 26.47 -7.00 40.53
C PRO A 1082 25.01 -7.47 40.63
N ALA A 1083 24.17 -6.80 41.42
CA ALA A 1083 22.75 -7.16 41.58
C ALA A 1083 21.95 -6.86 40.30
N GLN A 1084 22.37 -5.87 39.52
CA GLN A 1084 21.80 -5.55 38.20
C GLN A 1084 22.54 -6.23 37.04
N LEU A 1085 23.38 -7.24 37.28
CA LEU A 1085 24.23 -7.86 36.24
C LEU A 1085 25.04 -6.80 35.44
N CYS A 1086 25.61 -5.82 36.14
CA CYS A 1086 26.52 -4.82 35.60
C CYS A 1086 27.96 -5.10 36.07
N PRO A 1087 28.63 -6.14 35.53
CA PRO A 1087 29.99 -6.49 35.90
C PRO A 1087 30.99 -5.40 35.51
N GLN A 1088 32.12 -5.38 36.22
CA GLN A 1088 33.32 -4.73 35.73
C GLN A 1088 33.84 -5.48 34.50
N TYR A 1089 33.95 -4.77 33.36
CA TYR A 1089 34.40 -5.35 32.08
C TYR A 1089 35.89 -5.09 31.79
N TRP A 1090 36.62 -4.40 32.67
CA TRP A 1090 38.01 -3.97 32.47
C TRP A 1090 38.98 -4.50 33.54
N PRO A 1091 40.29 -4.64 33.23
CA PRO A 1091 41.34 -4.90 34.22
C PRO A 1091 41.62 -3.68 35.12
N GLU A 1092 41.80 -3.89 36.43
CA GLU A 1092 42.38 -2.85 37.31
C GLU A 1092 43.90 -2.76 37.18
N ASN A 1093 44.56 -3.88 36.86
CA ASN A 1093 45.98 -3.97 36.61
C ASN A 1093 46.29 -5.10 35.61
N GLY A 1094 47.45 -5.04 34.97
CA GLY A 1094 47.90 -6.07 34.03
C GLY A 1094 47.00 -6.24 32.81
N VAL A 1095 46.81 -7.49 32.38
CA VAL A 1095 46.15 -7.83 31.10
C VAL A 1095 45.03 -8.84 31.31
N HIS A 1096 43.80 -8.47 30.95
CA HIS A 1096 42.68 -9.40 30.81
C HIS A 1096 42.65 -10.01 29.41
N ARG A 1097 42.32 -11.30 29.31
CA ARG A 1097 42.28 -12.06 28.04
C ARG A 1097 40.91 -12.67 27.79
N HIS A 1098 40.31 -12.32 26.66
CA HIS A 1098 39.00 -12.80 26.22
C HIS A 1098 39.17 -13.63 24.93
N GLY A 1099 39.82 -14.78 25.06
CA GLY A 1099 40.29 -15.57 23.92
C GLY A 1099 41.51 -14.91 23.27
N PRO A 1100 41.51 -14.62 21.95
CA PRO A 1100 42.62 -13.94 21.28
C PRO A 1100 42.71 -12.44 21.60
N LEU A 1101 41.62 -11.86 22.12
CA LEU A 1101 41.54 -10.45 22.47
C LEU A 1101 42.20 -10.19 23.83
N GLN A 1102 43.07 -9.20 23.89
CA GLN A 1102 43.78 -8.77 25.09
C GLN A 1102 43.45 -7.31 25.38
N VAL A 1103 43.14 -7.02 26.64
CA VAL A 1103 42.89 -5.67 27.15
C VAL A 1103 43.88 -5.45 28.29
N GLU A 1104 44.83 -4.54 28.08
CA GLU A 1104 45.88 -4.17 29.02
C GLU A 1104 45.52 -2.85 29.70
N PHE A 1105 45.60 -2.80 31.03
CA PHE A 1105 45.52 -1.55 31.79
C PHE A 1105 46.83 -0.78 31.65
N VAL A 1106 46.75 0.51 31.29
CA VAL A 1106 47.94 1.37 31.08
C VAL A 1106 48.04 2.43 32.19
N SER A 1107 46.96 3.16 32.45
CA SER A 1107 46.91 4.17 33.51
C SER A 1107 45.47 4.48 33.92
N ALA A 1108 45.30 5.11 35.07
CA ALA A 1108 44.05 5.73 35.50
C ALA A 1108 44.31 7.08 36.16
N ASP A 1109 43.33 7.96 36.08
CA ASP A 1109 43.29 9.26 36.74
C ASP A 1109 41.87 9.52 37.28
N LEU A 1110 41.74 10.37 38.30
CA LEU A 1110 40.47 10.75 38.91
C LEU A 1110 40.42 12.28 39.02
N GLU A 1111 39.54 12.91 38.25
CA GLU A 1111 39.33 14.35 38.26
C GLU A 1111 37.89 14.67 38.68
N GLU A 1112 37.71 15.23 39.88
CA GLU A 1112 36.40 15.48 40.52
C GLU A 1112 35.54 14.20 40.60
N ASP A 1113 34.52 14.08 39.75
CA ASP A 1113 33.57 12.97 39.64
C ASP A 1113 33.70 12.19 38.31
N ILE A 1114 34.85 12.32 37.63
CA ILE A 1114 35.20 11.55 36.43
C ILE A 1114 36.42 10.68 36.70
N ILE A 1115 36.29 9.35 36.58
CA ILE A 1115 37.44 8.44 36.51
C ILE A 1115 37.80 8.22 35.04
N SER A 1116 39.03 8.57 34.66
CA SER A 1116 39.63 8.24 33.37
C SER A 1116 40.49 6.99 33.49
N ARG A 1117 40.38 6.05 32.54
CA ARG A 1117 41.24 4.85 32.47
C ARG A 1117 41.71 4.63 31.03
N ILE A 1118 43.01 4.50 30.82
CA ILE A 1118 43.60 4.23 29.51
C ILE A 1118 43.89 2.73 29.40
N PHE A 1119 43.39 2.13 28.32
CA PHE A 1119 43.60 0.73 27.98
C PHE A 1119 44.34 0.59 26.65
N ARG A 1120 45.15 -0.46 26.52
CA ARG A 1120 45.67 -0.93 25.24
C ARG A 1120 44.94 -2.21 24.84
N ILE A 1121 44.29 -2.19 23.68
CA ILE A 1121 43.52 -3.32 23.14
C ILE A 1121 44.26 -3.92 21.95
N TYR A 1122 44.38 -5.23 21.92
CA TYR A 1122 45.05 -5.97 20.85
C TYR A 1122 44.35 -7.31 20.57
N ASN A 1123 44.19 -7.68 19.30
CA ASN A 1123 43.62 -8.97 18.90
C ASN A 1123 44.71 -9.86 18.30
N ALA A 1124 45.12 -10.90 19.02
CA ALA A 1124 46.16 -11.83 18.58
C ALA A 1124 45.81 -12.63 17.30
N SER A 1125 44.53 -12.73 16.95
CA SER A 1125 44.08 -13.34 15.68
C SER A 1125 44.12 -12.36 14.50
N ARG A 1126 44.28 -11.05 14.75
CA ARG A 1126 44.34 -9.99 13.72
C ARG A 1126 45.53 -9.05 13.96
N PRO A 1127 46.78 -9.56 13.98
CA PRO A 1127 47.97 -8.75 14.32
C PRO A 1127 48.19 -7.56 13.36
N GLN A 1128 47.68 -7.64 12.13
CA GLN A 1128 47.75 -6.56 11.14
C GLN A 1128 46.94 -5.30 11.52
N ASP A 1129 45.96 -5.42 12.43
CA ASP A 1129 45.15 -4.29 12.91
C ASP A 1129 45.93 -3.42 13.92
N GLY A 1130 47.09 -3.89 14.40
CA GLY A 1130 47.87 -3.25 15.44
C GLY A 1130 47.22 -3.33 16.83
N TYR A 1131 47.66 -2.46 17.73
CA TYR A 1131 46.97 -2.18 18.99
C TYR A 1131 46.25 -0.84 18.90
N ARG A 1132 45.15 -0.67 19.65
CA ARG A 1132 44.47 0.61 19.84
C ARG A 1132 44.59 1.06 21.29
N MET A 1133 44.88 2.34 21.51
CA MET A 1133 44.71 2.97 22.81
C MET A 1133 43.27 3.46 22.94
N VAL A 1134 42.64 3.21 24.08
CA VAL A 1134 41.24 3.60 24.33
C VAL A 1134 41.13 4.21 25.72
N GLN A 1135 40.58 5.41 25.82
CA GLN A 1135 40.29 6.05 27.10
C GLN A 1135 38.83 5.81 27.49
N GLN A 1136 38.63 5.16 28.63
CA GLN A 1136 37.33 5.03 29.28
C GLN A 1136 37.14 6.19 30.26
N PHE A 1137 36.00 6.86 30.19
CA PHE A 1137 35.55 7.88 31.11
C PHE A 1137 34.32 7.36 31.87
N GLN A 1138 34.44 7.14 33.19
CA GLN A 1138 33.33 6.76 34.06
C GLN A 1138 32.86 8.00 34.84
N PHE A 1139 31.60 8.37 34.66
CA PHE A 1139 30.99 9.55 35.29
C PHE A 1139 30.22 9.16 36.55
N LEU A 1140 30.72 9.60 37.72
CA LEU A 1140 30.14 9.35 39.03
C LEU A 1140 29.11 10.42 39.44
N GLY A 1141 29.08 11.56 38.75
CA GLY A 1141 28.17 12.69 39.02
C GLY A 1141 26.68 12.44 38.74
N TRP A 1142 26.29 11.20 38.40
CA TRP A 1142 24.91 10.81 38.11
C TRP A 1142 24.47 9.61 38.99
N PRO A 1143 24.08 9.85 40.25
CA PRO A 1143 23.64 8.78 41.16
C PRO A 1143 22.44 7.99 40.60
N THR A 1144 22.33 6.71 40.93
CA THR A 1144 21.28 5.81 40.40
C THR A 1144 19.85 6.24 40.74
N TYR A 1145 19.66 6.90 41.88
CA TYR A 1145 18.35 7.40 42.36
C TYR A 1145 17.93 8.76 41.78
N ARG A 1146 18.66 9.30 40.78
CA ARG A 1146 18.33 10.57 40.10
C ARG A 1146 18.15 10.42 38.60
N ASP A 1147 17.17 11.15 38.09
CA ASP A 1147 16.86 11.26 36.66
C ASP A 1147 17.87 12.11 35.90
N THR A 1148 18.64 12.98 36.59
CA THR A 1148 19.61 13.92 36.00
C THR A 1148 20.91 14.02 36.82
N PRO A 1149 22.04 14.45 36.22
CA PRO A 1149 23.30 14.70 36.93
C PRO A 1149 23.20 15.73 38.06
N MET A 1150 24.09 15.61 39.04
CA MET A 1150 24.24 16.57 40.14
C MET A 1150 24.77 17.94 39.70
N SER A 1151 25.60 17.99 38.65
CA SER A 1151 26.28 19.20 38.19
C SER A 1151 26.34 19.30 36.67
N LYS A 1152 25.75 20.37 36.12
CA LYS A 1152 25.81 20.71 34.68
C LYS A 1152 27.24 21.00 34.21
N ARG A 1153 27.99 21.73 35.04
CA ARG A 1153 29.40 22.08 34.77
C ARG A 1153 30.30 20.86 34.72
N SER A 1154 30.10 19.87 35.60
CA SER A 1154 30.87 18.62 35.51
C SER A 1154 30.45 17.76 34.31
N PHE A 1155 29.16 17.68 34.00
CA PHE A 1155 28.72 16.96 32.79
C PHE A 1155 29.30 17.57 31.50
N LEU A 1156 29.45 18.90 31.42
CA LEU A 1156 30.18 19.57 30.35
C LEU A 1156 31.69 19.30 30.38
N LYS A 1157 32.28 19.14 31.56
CA LYS A 1157 33.70 18.76 31.73
C LYS A 1157 33.98 17.37 31.15
N LEU A 1158 33.08 16.41 31.39
CA LEU A 1158 33.12 15.08 30.78
C LEU A 1158 33.13 15.16 29.25
N ILE A 1159 32.19 15.91 28.66
CA ILE A 1159 32.11 16.09 27.19
C ILE A 1159 33.42 16.69 26.66
N ARG A 1160 33.92 17.77 27.29
CA ARG A 1160 35.18 18.42 26.90
C ARG A 1160 36.40 17.51 27.03
N GLN A 1161 36.46 16.63 28.03
CA GLN A 1161 37.54 15.64 28.16
C GLN A 1161 37.49 14.59 27.03
N VAL A 1162 36.29 14.11 26.66
CA VAL A 1162 36.10 13.18 25.54
C VAL A 1162 36.46 13.84 24.21
N GLU A 1163 35.95 15.04 23.94
CA GLU A 1163 36.28 15.83 22.74
C GLU A 1163 37.81 16.04 22.62
N LYS A 1164 38.46 16.47 23.71
CA LYS A 1164 39.92 16.67 23.74
C LYS A 1164 40.69 15.39 23.40
N TRP A 1165 40.33 14.25 23.99
CA TRP A 1165 41.01 12.98 23.70
C TRP A 1165 40.81 12.53 22.24
N GLN A 1166 39.61 12.74 21.68
CA GLN A 1166 39.34 12.45 20.27
C GLN A 1166 40.24 13.28 19.34
N GLU A 1167 40.35 14.59 19.60
CA GLU A 1167 41.21 15.51 18.84
C GLU A 1167 42.70 15.15 18.98
N GLU A 1168 43.17 14.82 20.19
CA GLU A 1168 44.59 14.53 20.47
C GLU A 1168 45.09 13.18 19.94
N TYR A 1169 44.26 12.13 19.87
CA TYR A 1169 44.73 10.76 19.58
C TYR A 1169 44.61 10.32 18.11
N ASP A 1170 43.49 10.60 17.44
CA ASP A 1170 43.22 10.13 16.05
C ASP A 1170 42.66 11.27 15.17
N GLY A 1171 43.02 12.53 15.49
CA GLY A 1171 42.59 13.73 14.75
C GLY A 1171 41.08 13.98 14.75
N GLY A 1172 40.34 13.37 15.68
CA GLY A 1172 38.89 13.37 15.72
C GLY A 1172 38.20 12.29 14.86
N GLU A 1173 38.91 11.36 14.21
CA GLU A 1173 38.29 10.29 13.39
C GLU A 1173 37.80 9.08 14.20
N GLY A 1174 38.16 9.00 15.49
CA GLY A 1174 37.82 7.90 16.38
C GLY A 1174 36.38 7.93 16.89
N ARG A 1175 35.78 6.75 17.09
CA ARG A 1175 34.40 6.64 17.63
C ARG A 1175 34.34 6.67 19.15
N THR A 1176 33.21 7.12 19.68
CA THR A 1176 32.90 7.08 21.11
C THR A 1176 31.81 6.04 21.39
N VAL A 1177 32.15 4.98 22.11
CA VAL A 1177 31.12 4.08 22.69
C VAL A 1177 30.51 4.77 23.89
N VAL A 1178 29.19 4.85 23.97
CA VAL A 1178 28.48 5.45 25.11
C VAL A 1178 27.56 4.39 25.71
N HIS A 1179 27.63 4.18 27.01
CA HIS A 1179 26.73 3.26 27.68
C HIS A 1179 26.26 3.72 29.05
N CYS A 1180 25.06 3.24 29.35
CA CYS A 1180 24.41 3.21 30.65
C CYS A 1180 23.76 1.82 30.78
N LEU A 1181 23.06 1.54 31.89
CA LEU A 1181 22.36 0.28 32.12
C LEU A 1181 21.71 -0.32 30.84
N ASN A 1182 20.78 0.42 30.21
CA ASN A 1182 19.98 -0.04 29.05
C ASN A 1182 20.37 0.61 27.71
N GLY A 1183 21.45 1.40 27.64
CA GLY A 1183 21.87 2.05 26.39
C GLY A 1183 20.82 3.01 25.79
N GLY A 1184 20.19 3.82 26.64
CA GLY A 1184 19.29 4.92 26.26
C GLY A 1184 19.38 6.03 27.30
N GLY A 1185 18.29 6.72 27.63
CA GLY A 1185 18.18 7.65 28.76
C GLY A 1185 19.43 8.51 28.96
N ARG A 1186 20.24 8.17 29.98
CA ARG A 1186 21.56 8.78 30.27
C ARG A 1186 22.52 8.85 29.08
N SER A 1187 22.69 7.75 28.35
CA SER A 1187 23.50 7.69 27.12
C SER A 1187 22.94 8.62 26.05
N GLY A 1188 21.61 8.72 25.98
CA GLY A 1188 20.95 9.67 25.10
C GLY A 1188 21.15 11.13 25.49
N ALA A 1189 21.14 11.45 26.78
CA ALA A 1189 21.47 12.79 27.24
C ALA A 1189 22.93 13.16 26.91
N PHE A 1190 23.88 12.24 27.07
CA PHE A 1190 25.28 12.48 26.65
C PHE A 1190 25.41 12.74 25.15
N CYS A 1191 24.79 11.91 24.30
CA CYS A 1191 24.84 12.09 22.85
C CYS A 1191 24.13 13.38 22.41
N ALA A 1192 22.94 13.66 22.96
CA ALA A 1192 22.16 14.85 22.65
C ALA A 1192 22.90 16.13 23.05
N ILE A 1193 23.48 16.16 24.26
CA ILE A 1193 24.24 17.32 24.74
C ILE A 1193 25.52 17.51 23.93
N SER A 1194 26.21 16.43 23.54
CA SER A 1194 27.36 16.53 22.63
C SER A 1194 26.97 17.18 21.29
N ILE A 1195 25.89 16.71 20.65
CA ILE A 1195 25.31 17.31 19.42
C ILE A 1195 24.98 18.80 19.64
N ILE A 1196 24.30 19.13 20.75
CA ILE A 1196 23.94 20.51 21.11
C ILE A 1196 25.17 21.41 21.28
N CYS A 1197 26.23 20.92 21.93
CA CYS A 1197 27.48 21.65 22.10
C CYS A 1197 28.19 21.90 20.75
N GLU A 1198 28.14 20.94 19.81
CA GLU A 1198 28.61 21.15 18.44
C GLU A 1198 27.74 22.17 17.67
N MET A 1199 26.41 22.11 17.81
CA MET A 1199 25.48 23.06 17.18
C MET A 1199 25.73 24.49 17.67
N LEU A 1200 25.85 24.71 18.99
CA LEU A 1200 26.14 26.03 19.55
C LEU A 1200 27.48 26.59 19.06
N ARG A 1201 28.53 25.76 19.03
CA ARG A 1201 29.88 26.16 18.55
C ARG A 1201 29.90 26.55 17.08
N HIS A 1202 29.14 25.86 16.22
CA HIS A 1202 29.24 26.02 14.76
C HIS A 1202 28.08 26.76 14.09
N GLN A 1203 26.90 26.81 14.70
CA GLN A 1203 25.71 27.47 14.13
C GLN A 1203 25.32 28.77 14.84
N ARG A 1204 25.79 29.02 16.07
CA ARG A 1204 25.24 30.05 16.96
C ARG A 1204 23.73 29.86 17.25
N ALA A 1205 23.25 28.62 17.17
CA ALA A 1205 21.87 28.21 17.42
C ALA A 1205 21.84 26.78 17.97
N VAL A 1206 20.73 26.40 18.61
CA VAL A 1206 20.50 25.07 19.16
C VAL A 1206 19.10 24.57 18.78
N ASP A 1207 18.97 23.29 18.50
CA ASP A 1207 17.67 22.62 18.33
C ASP A 1207 17.69 21.31 19.13
N VAL A 1208 17.24 21.39 20.39
CA VAL A 1208 17.26 20.25 21.33
C VAL A 1208 16.29 19.16 20.85
N PHE A 1209 15.14 19.56 20.31
CA PHE A 1209 14.14 18.64 19.78
C PHE A 1209 14.71 17.84 18.61
N HIS A 1210 15.31 18.50 17.62
CA HIS A 1210 15.94 17.85 16.48
C HIS A 1210 17.10 16.93 16.89
N ALA A 1211 17.96 17.37 17.82
CA ALA A 1211 19.06 16.55 18.34
C ALA A 1211 18.56 15.25 19.00
N VAL A 1212 17.57 15.34 19.89
CA VAL A 1212 17.00 14.16 20.56
C VAL A 1212 16.20 13.29 19.59
N LYS A 1213 15.44 13.89 18.67
CA LYS A 1213 14.68 13.15 17.67
C LYS A 1213 15.58 12.34 16.74
N THR A 1214 16.69 12.91 16.29
CA THR A 1214 17.68 12.22 15.44
C THR A 1214 18.26 10.98 16.15
N LEU A 1215 18.47 11.06 17.47
CA LEU A 1215 18.87 9.89 18.27
C LEU A 1215 17.73 8.87 18.42
N ARG A 1216 16.49 9.33 18.64
CA ARG A 1216 15.31 8.46 18.77
C ARG A 1216 14.93 7.72 17.48
N ASN A 1217 15.20 8.33 16.32
CA ASN A 1217 15.11 7.72 15.00
C ASN A 1217 15.98 6.45 14.85
N ASN A 1218 17.08 6.37 15.62
CA ASN A 1218 18.00 5.24 15.65
C ASN A 1218 17.77 4.30 16.85
N LYS A 1219 17.31 4.81 18.01
CA LYS A 1219 16.88 3.98 19.15
C LYS A 1219 15.80 4.71 19.99
N PRO A 1220 14.57 4.20 20.14
CA PRO A 1220 13.45 4.97 20.71
C PRO A 1220 13.61 5.51 22.14
N ASN A 1221 14.35 4.82 23.00
CA ASN A 1221 14.50 5.18 24.43
C ASN A 1221 15.62 6.19 24.71
N MET A 1222 15.97 7.03 23.74
CA MET A 1222 16.99 8.06 23.89
C MET A 1222 16.39 9.32 24.53
N VAL A 1223 16.97 9.76 25.65
CA VAL A 1223 16.41 10.81 26.55
C VAL A 1223 14.98 10.44 26.93
N ASP A 1224 14.84 9.45 27.81
CA ASP A 1224 13.56 8.75 28.09
C ASP A 1224 12.66 9.46 29.13
N LEU A 1225 13.19 10.48 29.82
CA LEU A 1225 12.47 11.27 30.83
C LEU A 1225 12.42 12.76 30.49
N LEU A 1226 11.30 13.41 30.82
CA LEU A 1226 11.12 14.86 30.67
C LEU A 1226 12.21 15.67 31.40
N GLU A 1227 12.65 15.21 32.57
CA GLU A 1227 13.71 15.89 33.33
C GLU A 1227 15.08 15.78 32.66
N GLN A 1228 15.37 14.68 31.95
CA GLN A 1228 16.57 14.58 31.09
C GLN A 1228 16.46 15.52 29.87
N TYR A 1229 15.26 15.66 29.30
CA TYR A 1229 15.01 16.56 28.18
C TYR A 1229 15.21 18.03 28.58
N LYS A 1230 14.63 18.46 29.72
CA LYS A 1230 14.92 19.76 30.34
C LYS A 1230 16.42 19.95 30.62
N PHE A 1231 17.09 18.93 31.15
CA PHE A 1231 18.52 18.99 31.46
C PHE A 1231 19.36 19.27 30.20
N CYS A 1232 18.96 18.78 29.01
CA CYS A 1232 19.62 19.12 27.75
C CYS A 1232 19.55 20.64 27.47
N TYR A 1233 18.40 21.29 27.69
CA TYR A 1233 18.27 22.75 27.60
C TYR A 1233 19.11 23.48 28.68
N GLU A 1234 19.10 23.00 29.92
CA GLU A 1234 19.87 23.64 30.98
C GLU A 1234 21.38 23.57 30.73
N VAL A 1235 21.86 22.46 30.17
CA VAL A 1235 23.27 22.32 29.78
C VAL A 1235 23.59 23.12 28.53
N ALA A 1236 22.66 23.30 27.59
CA ALA A 1236 22.83 24.23 26.46
C ALA A 1236 23.08 25.67 26.96
N ILE A 1237 22.29 26.12 27.94
CA ILE A 1237 22.45 27.44 28.59
C ILE A 1237 23.78 27.54 29.33
N GLU A 1238 24.22 26.48 30.02
CA GLU A 1238 25.49 26.46 30.74
C GLU A 1238 26.70 26.44 29.78
N CYS A 1239 26.60 25.71 28.66
CA CYS A 1239 27.60 25.68 27.61
C CYS A 1239 27.84 27.07 27.03
N PHE A 1240 26.76 27.83 26.77
CA PHE A 1240 26.82 29.22 26.32
C PHE A 1240 27.47 30.18 27.34
N ASN A 1241 27.36 29.93 28.66
CA ASN A 1241 28.03 30.78 29.67
C ASN A 1241 29.53 30.45 29.84
N LEU A 1242 30.01 29.36 29.23
CA LEU A 1242 31.36 28.80 29.40
C LEU A 1242 32.19 28.78 28.10
N GLY A 1243 31.70 29.43 27.04
CA GLY A 1243 32.37 29.64 25.76
C GLY A 1243 32.44 31.13 25.42
#